data_AF-A0A2A4SQN7-F1
#
_entry.id   AF-A0A2A4SQN7-F1
#
_cell.length_a   1.000
_cell.length_b   1.000
_cell.length_c   1.000
_cell.angle_alpha   90.00
_cell.angle_beta   90.00
_cell.angle_gamma   90.00
#
_symmetry.space_group_name_H-M   'P 1'
#
loop_
_entity.id
_entity.type
_entity.pdbx_description
1 polymer ?
#
loop_
_entity_poly.entity_id
_entity_poly.type
_entity_poly.pdbx_seq_one_letter_code
_entity_poly.pdbx_strand_id
1 'polypeptide(L)'
;MGALVPILMFSVIGCSSSDSSSTDDSGGDSGGGTSMPTASAGSGALTVSSKVSVVDAQSGNGSNAAVSSSTILISKGSRALFLDMGAISGPLNSAYDTSTFAANADYNQDESHTFVHEESVQVLDTVNNILCSIAQTKYSEMLGKGDYRVQVDQTQCDSDRDSASSKTENSQNQSSTSTKTEYETWTVNSSRAADQPHIVKLWINQEASERDDASLIFAKMEIYRSSSEGNPYGYFKMNFVGHPLDANGSPDTTQVLFKGYMKTVLENSTNKVLLQFSNSMSFGTQTFTEQATFKRSADGTSGSGTLSAPDFSTMQSQSDTPTQATFDLAYNASNFLRSNGTEQKCFDRSSFQNTIWSYGMYDTNGARVNINSGFPITYTSAGTDYHGWVGYHGLWMPGDVTLTSGATVSKETYNASGGTSEDYEVFIAGGRLIKHSKQSTTLGEIKNVPLQWNYYDSNTNQSVEYQVIWTGTKLQKTATLNRNDWSWEPLSSPQDLSFSGDDYEFHFWSEVLGGSGRIALKDTSNNAIAIANATPVIFHTQNVVYPTDTVPATLSCFNNCPDPSKLNTNTSDVNLTDVDWYQDATSDTVSFNDYTFNTTDMELKYSGTPVVMTSSNTNFSWGVHTGMLFENNGSNQTAIQCDWDTSKTCLWKAYDNMNEYYTWETGTDSWNKFTAIKTTGGTFAKFDPPIKVTYQHSQSNATAPDYKYNGVKFNLDYSGFGNLHGIPGRCIDKDGEATSCNGNVRWVPEFSIPVAEQVTNLLDNTTYVLKPLEMEQRMTLTDAANCSTLSLPSFTLPSLSSWEDPVIGDQPTVAGAPAVVGGVVQ
;
A
#
# COMPACT_ATOMS: atom_id res chain seq x y z
N MET A 1 -0.70 20.40 -16.56
CA MET A 1 0.69 19.98 -16.81
C MET A 1 0.83 18.66 -16.09
N GLY A 2 0.49 17.56 -16.77
CA GLY A 2 0.26 16.25 -16.16
C GLY A 2 1.52 15.39 -16.24
N ALA A 3 1.97 14.91 -15.08
CA ALA A 3 3.06 13.96 -14.97
C ALA A 3 2.65 12.63 -15.63
N LEU A 4 3.47 12.16 -16.57
CA LEU A 4 3.40 10.80 -17.09
C LEU A 4 3.94 9.85 -16.01
N VAL A 5 3.07 8.94 -15.56
CA VAL A 5 3.41 7.85 -14.63
C VAL A 5 3.46 6.57 -15.47
N PRO A 6 4.57 5.83 -15.52
CA PRO A 6 4.58 4.50 -16.13
C PRO A 6 3.93 3.53 -15.15
N ILE A 7 2.75 3.04 -15.50
CA ILE A 7 2.13 1.88 -14.86
C ILE A 7 2.83 0.66 -15.47
N LEU A 8 3.55 -0.12 -14.68
CA LEU A 8 4.38 -1.23 -15.20
C LEU A 8 3.99 -2.56 -14.55
N MET A 9 2.81 -3.05 -14.91
CA MET A 9 2.61 -4.46 -15.24
C MET A 9 1.42 -4.66 -16.19
N PHE A 10 1.72 -4.94 -17.47
CA PHE A 10 0.77 -5.14 -18.59
C PHE A 10 -0.31 -4.06 -18.81
N SER A 11 -0.12 -2.85 -18.32
CA SER A 11 -1.10 -1.76 -18.54
C SER A 11 -0.95 -1.17 -19.94
N VAL A 12 -1.99 -1.35 -20.75
CA VAL A 12 -2.11 -0.95 -22.15
C VAL A 12 -2.91 0.34 -22.28
N ILE A 13 -2.22 1.48 -22.29
CA ILE A 13 -2.85 2.80 -22.53
C ILE A 13 -3.41 2.84 -23.96
N GLY A 14 -4.73 2.85 -24.10
CA GLY A 14 -5.44 2.78 -25.39
C GLY A 14 -5.71 4.14 -26.08
N CYS A 15 -5.54 4.19 -27.41
CA CYS A 15 -6.41 4.94 -28.34
C CYS A 15 -6.16 4.59 -29.83
N SER A 16 -7.20 4.78 -30.65
CA SER A 16 -7.55 4.11 -31.92
C SER A 16 -6.70 4.35 -33.20
N SER A 17 -6.44 3.24 -33.91
CA SER A 17 -6.20 2.97 -35.36
C SER A 17 -5.73 4.05 -36.36
N SER A 18 -4.65 3.77 -37.08
CA SER A 18 -4.62 3.51 -38.55
C SER A 18 -3.21 3.18 -39.09
N ASP A 19 -3.17 2.34 -40.15
CA ASP A 19 -2.05 1.64 -40.80
C ASP A 19 -0.74 2.40 -41.10
N SER A 20 0.42 1.71 -41.04
CA SER A 20 1.36 1.55 -42.17
C SER A 20 2.64 0.75 -41.83
N SER A 21 3.25 0.19 -42.88
CA SER A 21 4.21 -0.92 -42.94
C SER A 21 5.71 -0.56 -42.85
N SER A 22 6.46 -1.39 -42.11
CA SER A 22 7.83 -1.95 -42.33
C SER A 22 8.99 -1.12 -42.91
N THR A 23 10.18 -1.26 -42.31
CA THR A 23 11.44 -1.63 -42.99
C THR A 23 12.46 -2.22 -42.01
N ASP A 24 12.93 -3.44 -42.29
CA ASP A 24 14.03 -4.12 -41.62
C ASP A 24 15.39 -3.54 -42.06
N ASP A 25 16.32 -3.34 -41.12
CA ASP A 25 17.73 -3.10 -41.40
C ASP A 25 18.59 -4.16 -40.69
N SER A 26 19.36 -4.90 -41.48
CA SER A 26 20.16 -6.06 -41.07
C SER A 26 21.59 -5.64 -40.76
N GLY A 27 21.92 -5.49 -39.47
CA GLY A 27 23.28 -5.26 -38.96
C GLY A 27 23.97 -6.55 -38.51
N GLY A 28 25.22 -6.74 -38.97
CA GLY A 28 25.96 -8.00 -38.94
C GLY A 28 26.46 -8.50 -37.58
N ASP A 29 26.52 -9.83 -37.50
CA ASP A 29 26.91 -10.70 -36.40
C ASP A 29 28.43 -10.68 -36.13
N SER A 30 28.79 -10.52 -34.85
CA SER A 30 30.10 -10.93 -34.34
C SER A 30 29.99 -11.55 -32.95
N GLY A 31 29.87 -12.88 -32.91
CA GLY A 31 30.83 -13.69 -32.18
C GLY A 31 30.43 -14.18 -30.78
N GLY A 32 29.53 -15.17 -30.72
CA GLY A 32 29.31 -15.99 -29.54
C GLY A 32 27.99 -16.75 -29.62
N GLY A 33 27.95 -17.87 -30.37
CA GLY A 33 26.72 -18.65 -30.49
C GLY A 33 26.17 -19.07 -29.13
N THR A 34 24.85 -19.10 -28.99
CA THR A 34 24.16 -19.62 -27.80
C THR A 34 23.46 -20.92 -28.12
N SER A 35 23.25 -21.79 -27.12
CA SER A 35 22.54 -23.06 -27.30
C SER A 35 21.62 -23.38 -26.13
N MET A 36 20.55 -24.14 -26.40
CA MET A 36 19.67 -24.73 -25.39
C MET A 36 20.15 -26.14 -25.05
N PRO A 37 20.22 -26.52 -23.75
CA PRO A 37 20.57 -27.87 -23.38
C PRO A 37 19.41 -28.85 -23.60
N THR A 38 19.73 -30.14 -23.67
CA THR A 38 18.73 -31.22 -23.71
C THR A 38 17.92 -31.29 -22.41
N ALA A 39 16.65 -31.70 -22.53
CA ALA A 39 15.75 -31.91 -21.39
C ALA A 39 16.29 -32.99 -20.44
N SER A 40 15.98 -32.85 -19.15
CA SER A 40 16.34 -33.84 -18.14
C SER A 40 15.58 -35.14 -18.36
N ALA A 41 16.18 -36.26 -17.96
CA ALA A 41 15.54 -37.56 -18.09
C ALA A 41 14.33 -37.72 -17.15
N GLY A 42 13.37 -38.56 -17.54
CA GLY A 42 12.19 -38.89 -16.74
C GLY A 42 10.99 -37.96 -16.96
N SER A 43 9.96 -38.14 -16.13
CA SER A 43 8.64 -37.49 -16.29
C SER A 43 8.18 -36.68 -15.07
N GLY A 44 9.03 -36.48 -14.06
CA GLY A 44 8.69 -35.72 -12.85
C GLY A 44 8.54 -34.22 -13.10
N ALA A 45 8.01 -33.45 -12.15
CA ALA A 45 7.94 -32.00 -12.30
C ALA A 45 9.34 -31.38 -12.39
N LEU A 46 9.47 -30.36 -13.24
CA LEU A 46 10.62 -29.46 -13.28
C LEU A 46 10.19 -28.08 -12.81
N THR A 47 11.09 -27.37 -12.11
CA THR A 47 10.81 -26.07 -11.49
C THR A 47 11.84 -25.04 -11.93
N VAL A 48 11.40 -23.82 -12.23
CA VAL A 48 12.27 -22.64 -12.39
C VAL A 48 12.30 -21.83 -11.11
N SER A 49 13.25 -20.89 -11.01
CA SER A 49 13.24 -19.91 -9.92
C SER A 49 11.99 -19.04 -9.99
N SER A 50 11.40 -18.70 -8.85
CA SER A 50 10.28 -17.76 -8.75
C SER A 50 10.72 -16.29 -8.87
N LYS A 51 12.03 -16.02 -8.74
CA LYS A 51 12.65 -14.69 -8.90
C LYS A 51 14.06 -14.80 -9.48
N VAL A 52 14.51 -13.74 -10.12
CA VAL A 52 15.87 -13.49 -10.60
C VAL A 52 16.41 -12.30 -9.82
N SER A 53 17.59 -12.46 -9.24
CA SER A 53 18.31 -11.33 -8.65
C SER A 53 19.66 -11.14 -9.32
N VAL A 54 20.02 -9.88 -9.56
CA VAL A 54 21.38 -9.49 -9.94
C VAL A 54 22.29 -9.57 -8.73
N VAL A 55 21.81 -9.12 -7.58
CA VAL A 55 22.57 -9.13 -6.32
C VAL A 55 21.74 -9.84 -5.26
N ASP A 56 22.28 -10.91 -4.71
CA ASP A 56 21.60 -11.58 -3.60
C ASP A 56 21.44 -10.63 -2.44
N ALA A 57 20.23 -10.64 -1.86
CA ALA A 57 19.99 -9.99 -0.60
C ALA A 57 20.95 -10.56 0.46
N GLN A 58 21.60 -9.69 1.21
CA GLN A 58 22.45 -10.15 2.31
C GLN A 58 21.60 -10.47 3.53
N SER A 59 21.85 -11.64 4.12
CA SER A 59 21.34 -11.99 5.43
C SER A 59 21.91 -11.02 6.48
N GLY A 60 21.17 -9.95 6.74
CA GLY A 60 21.31 -9.00 7.85
C GLY A 60 22.70 -8.78 8.44
N ASN A 61 23.52 -7.94 7.80
CA ASN A 61 24.68 -7.30 8.45
C ASN A 61 24.42 -5.81 8.80
N GLY A 62 23.20 -5.32 8.56
CA GLY A 62 22.75 -4.04 9.10
C GLY A 62 22.38 -4.19 10.57
N SER A 63 22.80 -3.26 11.40
CA SER A 63 22.67 -3.21 12.88
C SER A 63 21.24 -3.29 13.46
N ASN A 64 20.23 -3.66 12.67
CA ASN A 64 18.83 -3.81 13.08
C ASN A 64 18.22 -5.19 12.76
N ALA A 65 19.03 -6.20 12.41
CA ALA A 65 18.55 -7.55 12.08
C ALA A 65 18.89 -8.56 13.20
N ALA A 66 18.11 -8.57 14.27
CA ALA A 66 18.05 -9.72 15.17
C ALA A 66 17.24 -10.84 14.50
N VAL A 67 17.85 -11.51 13.52
CA VAL A 67 17.27 -12.72 12.92
C VAL A 67 17.41 -13.85 13.94
N SER A 68 16.29 -14.23 14.55
CA SER A 68 16.14 -15.50 15.25
C SER A 68 16.25 -16.63 14.23
N SER A 69 17.42 -17.24 14.14
CA SER A 69 17.59 -18.63 13.73
C SER A 69 18.86 -19.17 14.36
N SER A 70 18.66 -19.74 15.55
CA SER A 70 19.63 -20.54 16.28
C SER A 70 20.06 -21.74 15.45
N THR A 71 21.20 -21.64 14.75
CA THR A 71 22.07 -22.80 14.52
C THR A 71 23.54 -22.37 14.53
N ILE A 72 24.00 -21.86 15.68
CA ILE A 72 25.43 -21.89 15.97
C ILE A 72 25.78 -23.36 16.24
N LEU A 73 26.48 -23.99 15.30
CA LEU A 73 27.19 -25.25 15.52
C LEU A 73 28.27 -25.01 16.59
N ILE A 74 27.91 -25.15 17.86
CA ILE A 74 28.88 -25.20 18.95
C ILE A 74 29.56 -26.57 18.85
N SER A 75 30.79 -26.58 18.33
CA SER A 75 31.68 -27.73 18.44
C SER A 75 31.79 -28.10 19.93
N LYS A 76 31.52 -29.37 20.25
CA LYS A 76 31.66 -29.92 21.61
C LYS A 76 33.04 -29.58 22.17
N GLY A 77 33.06 -28.70 23.17
CA GLY A 77 34.21 -28.50 24.05
C GLY A 77 34.83 -27.10 23.99
N SER A 78 34.14 -26.09 24.51
CA SER A 78 34.79 -24.90 25.09
C SER A 78 33.83 -24.21 26.06
N ARG A 79 34.36 -23.79 27.20
CA ARG A 79 33.64 -23.32 28.38
C ARG A 79 32.91 -21.99 28.10
N ALA A 80 31.67 -21.89 28.57
CA ALA A 80 30.83 -20.71 28.47
C ALA A 80 31.52 -19.45 29.03
N LEU A 81 31.61 -18.41 28.22
CA LEU A 81 31.86 -17.04 28.66
C LEU A 81 30.48 -16.36 28.71
N PHE A 82 29.91 -16.22 29.90
CA PHE A 82 28.73 -15.39 30.10
C PHE A 82 29.17 -13.93 30.03
N LEU A 83 28.73 -13.18 29.02
CA LEU A 83 28.76 -11.73 29.05
C LEU A 83 27.47 -11.25 29.72
N ASP A 84 27.64 -10.68 30.90
CA ASP A 84 26.62 -9.97 31.67
C ASP A 84 26.18 -8.71 30.89
N MET A 85 24.95 -8.71 30.39
CA MET A 85 24.32 -7.58 29.67
C MET A 85 23.68 -6.56 30.64
N GLY A 86 24.12 -6.49 31.89
CA GLY A 86 23.58 -5.60 32.92
C GLY A 86 23.98 -4.12 32.86
N ALA A 87 24.50 -3.59 31.76
CA ALA A 87 25.03 -2.21 31.72
C ALA A 87 24.61 -1.42 30.46
N ILE A 88 23.32 -1.31 30.18
CA ILE A 88 22.76 -0.23 29.36
C ILE A 88 21.46 0.24 30.01
N SER A 89 21.57 1.22 30.92
CA SER A 89 20.44 1.83 31.61
C SER A 89 19.86 2.99 30.78
N GLY A 90 18.77 2.71 30.09
CA GLY A 90 17.85 3.63 29.39
C GLY A 90 16.71 2.77 28.83
N PRO A 91 15.47 3.26 28.68
CA PRO A 91 14.34 2.42 28.30
C PRO A 91 14.48 1.97 26.85
N LEU A 92 15.20 0.88 26.64
CA LEU A 92 15.15 0.09 25.42
C LEU A 92 13.84 -0.69 25.52
N ASN A 93 12.89 -0.42 24.61
CA ASN A 93 11.89 -1.43 24.28
C ASN A 93 12.68 -2.66 23.84
N SER A 94 12.75 -3.66 24.71
CA SER A 94 13.38 -4.93 24.38
C SER A 94 12.46 -5.63 23.39
N ALA A 95 12.98 -6.02 22.22
CA ALA A 95 12.28 -6.87 21.28
C ALA A 95 11.61 -8.05 22.00
N TYR A 96 10.41 -8.42 21.58
CA TYR A 96 9.65 -9.49 22.20
C TYR A 96 10.38 -10.83 22.11
N ASP A 97 10.36 -11.60 23.19
CA ASP A 97 10.94 -12.95 23.20
C ASP A 97 10.04 -13.95 22.46
N THR A 98 10.23 -14.03 21.15
CA THR A 98 9.52 -14.94 20.25
C THR A 98 9.99 -16.39 20.37
N SER A 99 11.04 -16.69 21.16
CA SER A 99 11.50 -18.07 21.37
C SER A 99 10.49 -18.93 22.13
N THR A 100 9.50 -18.29 22.75
CA THR A 100 8.38 -18.92 23.46
C THR A 100 7.26 -19.38 22.53
N PHE A 101 7.23 -18.90 21.28
CA PHE A 101 6.22 -19.32 20.31
C PHE A 101 6.38 -20.79 19.92
N ALA A 102 5.26 -21.48 19.71
CA ALA A 102 5.29 -22.83 19.21
C ALA A 102 5.96 -22.87 17.83
N ALA A 103 6.69 -23.94 17.50
CA ALA A 103 7.38 -24.05 16.22
C ALA A 103 6.41 -23.95 15.02
N ASN A 104 5.17 -24.38 15.19
CA ASN A 104 4.09 -24.31 14.21
C ASN A 104 3.20 -23.06 14.34
N ALA A 105 3.54 -22.11 15.20
CA ALA A 105 2.84 -20.82 15.25
C ALA A 105 3.05 -20.06 13.93
N ASP A 106 2.03 -19.34 13.47
CA ASP A 106 2.08 -18.62 12.19
C ASP A 106 3.31 -17.71 12.09
N TYR A 107 3.69 -17.03 13.18
CA TYR A 107 4.90 -16.20 13.24
C TYR A 107 6.17 -16.94 12.78
N ASN A 108 6.30 -18.22 13.13
CA ASN A 108 7.45 -19.05 12.79
C ASN A 108 7.32 -19.72 11.42
N GLN A 109 6.10 -19.81 10.87
CA GLN A 109 5.83 -20.39 9.55
C GLN A 109 5.91 -19.35 8.42
N ASP A 110 5.54 -18.11 8.72
CA ASP A 110 5.48 -17.04 7.73
C ASP A 110 6.88 -16.57 7.37
N GLU A 111 7.19 -16.50 6.08
CA GLU A 111 8.52 -16.13 5.62
C GLU A 111 8.67 -14.62 5.44
N SER A 112 9.87 -14.10 5.72
CA SER A 112 10.26 -12.74 5.35
C SER A 112 11.05 -12.80 4.04
N HIS A 113 10.64 -12.00 3.07
CA HIS A 113 11.28 -11.89 1.77
C HIS A 113 12.17 -10.64 1.72
N THR A 114 13.43 -10.79 1.29
CA THR A 114 14.34 -9.67 1.10
C THR A 114 14.81 -9.60 -0.35
N PHE A 115 14.77 -8.42 -0.97
CA PHE A 115 15.26 -8.16 -2.32
C PHE A 115 16.21 -6.97 -2.36
N VAL A 116 16.99 -6.88 -3.44
CA VAL A 116 17.88 -5.74 -3.68
C VAL A 116 17.30 -4.92 -4.83
N HIS A 117 17.02 -3.65 -4.58
CA HIS A 117 16.59 -2.71 -5.62
C HIS A 117 17.80 -1.96 -6.18
N GLU A 118 17.85 -1.86 -7.51
CA GLU A 118 18.80 -1.02 -8.23
C GLU A 118 18.20 -0.62 -9.60
N GLU A 119 18.28 0.66 -9.96
CA GLU A 119 17.60 1.23 -11.14
C GLU A 119 18.07 0.63 -12.47
N SER A 120 19.37 0.32 -12.64
CA SER A 120 19.89 -0.26 -13.89
C SER A 120 19.38 -1.67 -14.16
N VAL A 121 18.69 -2.29 -13.20
CA VAL A 121 18.12 -3.64 -13.32
C VAL A 121 16.60 -3.66 -13.35
N GLN A 122 15.93 -2.51 -13.51
CA GLN A 122 14.46 -2.39 -13.51
C GLN A 122 13.76 -3.32 -14.51
N VAL A 123 14.38 -3.64 -15.65
CA VAL A 123 13.85 -4.64 -16.61
C VAL A 123 13.57 -6.00 -15.95
N LEU A 124 14.32 -6.33 -14.89
CA LEU A 124 14.13 -7.56 -14.15
C LEU A 124 12.94 -7.53 -13.19
N ASP A 125 12.35 -6.38 -12.92
CA ASP A 125 11.11 -6.29 -12.16
C ASP A 125 9.98 -6.96 -12.96
N THR A 126 9.85 -6.63 -14.26
CA THR A 126 8.95 -7.34 -15.19
C THR A 126 9.21 -8.85 -15.19
N VAL A 127 10.48 -9.26 -15.22
CA VAL A 127 10.89 -10.67 -15.15
C VAL A 127 10.45 -11.33 -13.84
N ASN A 128 10.67 -10.66 -12.71
CA ASN A 128 10.40 -11.17 -11.37
C ASN A 128 8.91 -11.30 -11.10
N ASN A 129 8.13 -10.32 -11.50
CA ASN A 129 6.68 -10.32 -11.35
C ASN A 129 6.06 -11.45 -12.20
N ILE A 130 6.55 -11.69 -13.44
CA ILE A 130 6.15 -12.86 -14.27
C ILE A 130 6.49 -14.18 -13.57
N LEU A 131 7.74 -14.36 -13.13
CA LEU A 131 8.18 -15.61 -12.50
C LEU A 131 7.49 -15.88 -11.16
N CYS A 132 7.22 -14.82 -10.39
CA CYS A 132 6.47 -14.87 -9.14
C CYS A 132 5.03 -15.32 -9.40
N SER A 133 4.36 -14.71 -10.38
CA SER A 133 2.98 -15.06 -10.75
C SER A 133 2.87 -16.50 -11.25
N ILE A 134 3.81 -16.95 -12.08
CA ILE A 134 3.87 -18.35 -12.54
C ILE A 134 4.11 -19.31 -11.37
N ALA A 135 4.96 -18.95 -10.40
CA ALA A 135 5.18 -19.79 -9.23
C ALA A 135 3.90 -19.95 -8.37
N GLN A 136 3.09 -18.91 -8.26
CA GLN A 136 1.79 -18.98 -7.57
C GLN A 136 0.82 -19.97 -8.24
N THR A 137 0.98 -20.33 -9.51
CA THR A 137 0.12 -21.32 -10.18
C THR A 137 0.32 -22.75 -9.72
N LYS A 138 1.39 -23.03 -8.96
CA LYS A 138 1.77 -24.38 -8.50
C LYS A 138 1.80 -25.42 -9.62
N TYR A 139 2.22 -25.02 -10.82
CA TYR A 139 2.30 -25.88 -12.01
C TYR A 139 3.09 -27.18 -11.78
N SER A 140 4.08 -27.18 -10.89
CA SER A 140 4.84 -28.38 -10.53
C SER A 140 4.02 -29.40 -9.74
N GLU A 141 3.21 -28.93 -8.79
CA GLU A 141 2.32 -29.77 -7.96
C GLU A 141 1.09 -30.22 -8.77
N MET A 142 0.67 -29.41 -9.74
CA MET A 142 -0.47 -29.66 -10.64
C MET A 142 -0.10 -30.43 -11.92
N LEU A 143 1.12 -30.98 -12.00
CA LEU A 143 1.58 -31.73 -13.16
C LEU A 143 0.64 -32.91 -13.47
N GLY A 144 0.11 -32.93 -14.70
CA GLY A 144 -0.75 -34.00 -15.20
C GLY A 144 -2.16 -34.03 -14.61
N LYS A 145 -2.61 -32.95 -13.96
CA LYS A 145 -3.96 -32.83 -13.38
C LYS A 145 -5.03 -32.32 -14.36
N GLY A 146 -4.66 -32.00 -15.59
CA GLY A 146 -5.55 -31.41 -16.59
C GLY A 146 -5.51 -29.88 -16.57
N ASP A 147 -6.54 -29.23 -17.11
CA ASP A 147 -6.71 -27.78 -17.06
C ASP A 147 -7.30 -27.37 -15.71
N TYR A 148 -6.77 -26.32 -15.09
CA TYR A 148 -7.23 -25.84 -13.79
C TYR A 148 -7.21 -24.31 -13.71
N ARG A 149 -8.05 -23.77 -12.82
CA ARG A 149 -8.16 -22.33 -12.58
C ARG A 149 -7.28 -21.94 -11.40
N VAL A 150 -6.63 -20.79 -11.50
CA VAL A 150 -5.75 -20.21 -10.48
C VAL A 150 -6.15 -18.77 -10.23
N GLN A 151 -6.02 -18.32 -8.99
CA GLN A 151 -6.03 -16.90 -8.65
C GLN A 151 -4.67 -16.47 -8.15
N VAL A 152 -4.01 -15.64 -8.94
CA VAL A 152 -2.69 -15.08 -8.62
C VAL A 152 -2.91 -13.78 -7.85
N ASP A 153 -2.35 -13.69 -6.65
CA ASP A 153 -2.31 -12.46 -5.86
C ASP A 153 -1.28 -11.51 -6.46
N GLN A 154 -1.75 -10.49 -7.17
CA GLN A 154 -0.90 -9.51 -7.83
C GLN A 154 -0.11 -8.70 -6.79
N THR A 155 -0.69 -8.41 -5.64
CA THR A 155 -0.04 -7.60 -4.59
C THR A 155 1.16 -8.30 -3.95
N GLN A 156 1.23 -9.63 -4.02
CA GLN A 156 2.40 -10.41 -3.59
C GLN A 156 3.56 -10.38 -4.60
N CYS A 157 3.25 -10.13 -5.87
CA CYS A 157 4.23 -10.10 -6.95
C CYS A 157 4.50 -8.69 -7.49
N ASP A 158 3.85 -7.66 -6.97
CA ASP A 158 4.01 -6.28 -7.41
C ASP A 158 5.28 -5.61 -6.83
N SER A 159 5.94 -4.81 -7.67
CA SER A 159 7.14 -4.04 -7.38
C SER A 159 6.87 -2.55 -7.08
N ASP A 160 5.67 -2.04 -7.37
CA ASP A 160 5.39 -0.59 -7.52
C ASP A 160 4.99 0.14 -6.21
N ARG A 161 5.41 -0.38 -5.05
CA ARG A 161 5.06 0.19 -3.72
C ARG A 161 5.74 1.53 -3.41
N ASP A 162 6.60 2.01 -4.30
CA ASP A 162 7.50 3.15 -4.17
C ASP A 162 7.08 4.39 -4.99
N SER A 163 5.97 4.32 -5.74
CA SER A 163 5.51 5.41 -6.57
C SER A 163 5.14 6.65 -5.75
N ALA A 164 5.84 7.77 -5.98
CA ALA A 164 5.59 9.02 -5.28
C ALA A 164 4.23 9.65 -5.66
N SER A 165 3.77 9.47 -6.90
CA SER A 165 2.52 10.05 -7.40
C SER A 165 1.27 9.42 -6.78
N SER A 166 1.26 8.11 -6.50
CA SER A 166 0.13 7.42 -5.87
C SER A 166 -0.03 7.74 -4.38
N LYS A 167 1.01 8.32 -3.76
CA LYS A 167 0.99 8.83 -2.37
C LYS A 167 0.79 10.34 -2.28
N THR A 168 0.71 11.02 -3.43
CA THR A 168 0.48 12.48 -3.47
C THR A 168 -0.99 12.84 -3.18
N GLU A 169 -1.95 11.94 -3.41
CA GLU A 169 -3.37 12.23 -3.20
C GLU A 169 -3.86 12.16 -1.74
N ASN A 170 -3.06 11.70 -0.76
CA ASN A 170 -3.38 11.93 0.66
C ASN A 170 -2.19 11.68 1.60
N SER A 171 -1.35 12.72 1.74
CA SER A 171 -0.28 12.85 2.74
C SER A 171 0.90 11.86 2.60
N GLN A 172 2.09 12.33 2.96
CA GLN A 172 3.40 11.65 2.82
C GLN A 172 3.56 10.36 3.65
N ASN A 173 2.46 9.72 4.06
CA ASN A 173 2.41 8.51 4.85
C ASN A 173 1.90 7.34 4.00
N GLN A 174 2.19 6.10 4.42
CA GLN A 174 1.50 4.94 3.87
C GLN A 174 0.00 5.07 4.16
N SER A 175 -0.79 5.61 3.23
CA SER A 175 -2.25 5.69 3.35
C SER A 175 -2.89 4.31 3.17
N SER A 176 -4.01 4.09 3.87
CA SER A 176 -4.78 2.84 3.93
C SER A 176 -5.69 2.61 2.70
N THR A 177 -5.71 3.53 1.74
CA THR A 177 -6.62 3.47 0.58
C THR A 177 -6.07 2.70 -0.62
N SER A 178 -4.82 2.21 -0.60
CA SER A 178 -4.13 1.76 -1.84
C SER A 178 -3.55 0.34 -1.85
N THR A 179 -3.98 -0.60 -0.99
CA THR A 179 -3.54 -2.00 -1.08
C THR A 179 -4.69 -2.98 -0.88
N LYS A 180 -5.67 -2.89 -1.78
CA LYS A 180 -6.62 -3.98 -2.03
C LYS A 180 -5.82 -5.18 -2.53
N THR A 181 -6.00 -6.37 -1.95
CA THR A 181 -5.49 -7.60 -2.55
C THR A 181 -6.19 -7.82 -3.89
N GLU A 182 -5.43 -7.73 -4.97
CA GLU A 182 -5.94 -7.90 -6.33
C GLU A 182 -5.59 -9.30 -6.82
N TYR A 183 -6.63 -10.07 -7.14
CA TYR A 183 -6.46 -11.41 -7.72
C TYR A 183 -6.70 -11.35 -9.21
N GLU A 184 -5.78 -11.92 -9.99
CA GLU A 184 -5.95 -12.14 -11.42
C GLU A 184 -6.25 -13.62 -11.68
N THR A 185 -7.26 -13.88 -12.51
CA THR A 185 -7.71 -15.26 -12.77
C THR A 185 -7.04 -15.85 -14.00
N TRP A 186 -6.34 -16.97 -13.79
CA TRP A 186 -5.59 -17.66 -14.82
C TRP A 186 -6.20 -19.04 -15.07
N THR A 187 -6.15 -19.47 -16.33
CA THR A 187 -6.33 -20.88 -16.68
C THR A 187 -4.97 -21.48 -17.00
N VAL A 188 -4.66 -22.63 -16.41
CA VAL A 188 -3.33 -23.22 -16.47
C VAL A 188 -3.43 -24.70 -16.85
N ASN A 189 -2.49 -25.15 -17.68
CA ASN A 189 -2.26 -26.57 -17.93
C ASN A 189 -0.78 -26.90 -17.75
N SER A 190 -0.50 -27.97 -17.00
CA SER A 190 0.85 -28.42 -16.70
C SER A 190 1.03 -29.88 -17.12
N SER A 191 1.97 -30.14 -18.04
CA SER A 191 2.16 -31.47 -18.62
C SER A 191 3.62 -31.77 -18.94
N ARG A 192 4.03 -33.04 -18.79
CA ARG A 192 5.38 -33.49 -19.13
C ARG A 192 5.38 -34.92 -19.63
N ALA A 193 5.94 -35.13 -20.82
CA ALA A 193 6.28 -36.47 -21.32
C ALA A 193 7.70 -36.87 -20.91
N ALA A 194 7.98 -38.18 -20.84
CA ALA A 194 9.30 -38.66 -20.48
C ALA A 194 10.39 -38.12 -21.43
N ASP A 195 11.48 -37.62 -20.86
CA ASP A 195 12.64 -37.08 -21.58
C ASP A 195 12.30 -35.88 -22.50
N GLN A 196 11.14 -35.26 -22.30
CA GLN A 196 10.71 -34.04 -22.97
C GLN A 196 10.68 -32.86 -21.97
N PRO A 197 10.69 -31.61 -22.47
CA PRO A 197 10.49 -30.44 -21.62
C PRO A 197 9.15 -30.52 -20.86
N HIS A 198 9.14 -29.97 -19.65
CA HIS A 198 7.92 -29.72 -18.89
C HIS A 198 7.21 -28.50 -19.52
N ILE A 199 5.99 -28.70 -20.00
CA ILE A 199 5.21 -27.67 -20.69
C ILE A 199 4.17 -27.10 -19.73
N VAL A 200 4.18 -25.78 -19.57
CA VAL A 200 3.17 -25.01 -18.84
C VAL A 200 2.50 -24.05 -19.84
N LYS A 201 1.19 -24.18 -19.99
CA LYS A 201 0.35 -23.30 -20.81
C LYS A 201 -0.49 -22.41 -19.90
N LEU A 202 -0.57 -21.13 -20.24
CA LEU A 202 -1.20 -20.10 -19.42
C LEU A 202 -2.10 -19.25 -20.31
N TRP A 203 -3.36 -19.12 -19.90
CA TRP A 203 -4.32 -18.16 -20.44
C TRP A 203 -4.68 -17.18 -19.32
N ILE A 204 -4.28 -15.92 -19.47
CA ILE A 204 -4.37 -14.91 -18.42
C ILE A 204 -5.40 -13.87 -18.86
N ASN A 205 -6.48 -13.74 -18.11
CA ASN A 205 -7.54 -12.77 -18.39
C ASN A 205 -7.22 -11.48 -17.65
N GLN A 206 -7.10 -10.40 -18.41
CA GLN A 206 -6.97 -9.06 -17.87
C GLN A 206 -8.28 -8.33 -18.06
N GLU A 207 -8.86 -7.93 -16.93
CA GLU A 207 -10.07 -7.12 -16.90
C GLU A 207 -9.78 -5.72 -17.45
N ALA A 208 -10.80 -5.08 -18.03
CA ALA A 208 -10.68 -3.70 -18.44
C ALA A 208 -10.47 -2.80 -17.22
N SER A 209 -9.55 -1.85 -17.33
CA SER A 209 -9.31 -0.79 -16.34
C SER A 209 -9.80 0.56 -16.89
N GLU A 210 -9.76 1.62 -16.08
CA GLU A 210 -10.10 2.98 -16.55
C GLU A 210 -9.21 3.46 -17.72
N ARG A 211 -8.06 2.79 -17.95
CA ARG A 211 -7.05 3.17 -18.95
C ARG A 211 -6.73 2.10 -19.98
N ASP A 212 -7.13 0.85 -19.72
CA ASP A 212 -6.75 -0.31 -20.51
C ASP A 212 -7.98 -1.14 -20.90
N ASP A 213 -8.03 -1.55 -22.16
CA ASP A 213 -9.06 -2.49 -22.64
C ASP A 213 -8.79 -3.90 -22.10
N ALA A 214 -9.85 -4.67 -21.87
CA ALA A 214 -9.71 -6.06 -21.46
C ALA A 214 -8.88 -6.85 -22.48
N SER A 215 -8.01 -7.73 -22.00
CA SER A 215 -7.07 -8.47 -22.84
C SER A 215 -6.92 -9.92 -22.42
N LEU A 216 -6.48 -10.77 -23.35
CA LEU A 216 -6.13 -12.16 -23.09
C LEU A 216 -4.67 -12.39 -23.45
N ILE A 217 -3.88 -12.84 -22.47
CA ILE A 217 -2.49 -13.18 -22.64
C ILE A 217 -2.35 -14.69 -22.81
N PHE A 218 -1.65 -15.07 -23.87
CA PHE A 218 -1.22 -16.45 -24.10
C PHE A 218 0.24 -16.56 -23.73
N ALA A 219 0.57 -17.48 -22.83
CA ALA A 219 1.96 -17.77 -22.51
C ALA A 219 2.24 -19.27 -22.49
N LYS A 220 3.40 -19.64 -23.04
CA LYS A 220 3.91 -21.01 -23.05
C LYS A 220 5.31 -21.04 -22.47
N MET A 221 5.48 -21.79 -21.38
CA MET A 221 6.78 -22.05 -20.76
C MET A 221 7.19 -23.51 -20.98
N GLU A 222 8.43 -23.71 -21.41
CA GLU A 222 9.06 -25.00 -21.64
C GLU A 222 10.29 -25.11 -20.74
N ILE A 223 10.25 -25.98 -19.74
CA ILE A 223 11.34 -26.19 -18.79
C ILE A 223 12.10 -27.45 -19.19
N TYR A 224 13.38 -27.29 -19.52
CA TYR A 224 14.28 -28.36 -19.93
C TYR A 224 14.96 -28.99 -18.72
N ARG A 225 15.37 -28.18 -17.73
CA ARG A 225 15.99 -28.65 -16.48
C ARG A 225 15.60 -27.73 -15.33
N SER A 226 15.37 -28.31 -14.16
CA SER A 226 15.06 -27.53 -12.96
C SER A 226 16.21 -26.60 -12.58
N SER A 227 15.88 -25.59 -11.78
CA SER A 227 16.85 -24.86 -10.97
C SER A 227 17.69 -25.83 -10.13
N SER A 228 18.96 -25.47 -9.94
CA SER A 228 19.94 -26.27 -9.21
C SER A 228 21.02 -25.35 -8.63
N GLU A 229 21.85 -25.86 -7.72
CA GLU A 229 22.99 -25.11 -7.18
C GLU A 229 23.95 -24.59 -8.27
N GLY A 230 24.07 -25.29 -9.41
CA GLY A 230 24.95 -24.90 -10.52
C GLY A 230 24.30 -23.96 -11.55
N ASN A 231 22.97 -23.95 -11.62
CA ASN A 231 22.19 -23.01 -12.43
C ASN A 231 20.91 -22.68 -11.66
N PRO A 232 20.90 -21.57 -10.89
CA PRO A 232 19.78 -21.22 -10.02
C PRO A 232 18.52 -20.86 -10.82
N TYR A 233 18.63 -20.45 -12.08
CA TYR A 233 17.47 -20.14 -12.92
C TYR A 233 16.76 -21.39 -13.46
N GLY A 234 17.49 -22.49 -13.61
CA GLY A 234 17.07 -23.61 -14.45
C GLY A 234 17.24 -23.29 -15.95
N TYR A 235 16.88 -24.25 -16.79
CA TYR A 235 16.90 -24.09 -18.25
C TYR A 235 15.48 -24.06 -18.77
N PHE A 236 15.04 -22.91 -19.27
CA PHE A 236 13.67 -22.74 -19.75
C PHE A 236 13.58 -21.75 -20.90
N LYS A 237 12.50 -21.85 -21.66
CA LYS A 237 12.04 -20.86 -22.64
C LYS A 237 10.59 -20.52 -22.30
N MET A 238 10.24 -19.25 -22.27
CA MET A 238 8.88 -18.77 -22.20
C MET A 238 8.65 -17.79 -23.34
N ASN A 239 7.57 -17.97 -24.09
CA ASN A 239 7.07 -16.96 -25.03
C ASN A 239 5.68 -16.51 -24.57
N PHE A 240 5.36 -15.25 -24.80
CA PHE A 240 4.05 -14.67 -24.49
C PHE A 240 3.60 -13.64 -25.53
N VAL A 241 2.29 -13.45 -25.62
CA VAL A 241 1.62 -12.45 -26.46
C VAL A 241 0.28 -12.05 -25.85
N GLY A 242 -0.04 -10.76 -25.89
CA GLY A 242 -1.32 -10.20 -25.44
C GLY A 242 -2.16 -9.70 -26.61
N HIS A 243 -3.45 -10.03 -26.60
CA HIS A 243 -4.45 -9.61 -27.59
C HIS A 243 -5.61 -8.89 -26.90
N PRO A 244 -6.16 -7.81 -27.48
CA PRO A 244 -7.36 -7.19 -26.94
C PRO A 244 -8.58 -8.12 -27.11
N LEU A 245 -9.59 -7.95 -26.27
CA LEU A 245 -10.86 -8.65 -26.41
C LEU A 245 -11.81 -7.91 -27.37
N ASP A 246 -12.52 -8.66 -28.21
CA ASP A 246 -13.59 -8.17 -29.06
C ASP A 246 -14.89 -7.91 -28.27
N ALA A 247 -15.90 -7.38 -28.93
CA ALA A 247 -17.20 -7.08 -28.31
C ALA A 247 -17.94 -8.32 -27.75
N ASN A 248 -17.50 -9.53 -28.06
CA ASN A 248 -18.05 -10.79 -27.56
C ASN A 248 -17.15 -11.43 -26.48
N GLY A 249 -16.09 -10.74 -26.03
CA GLY A 249 -15.14 -11.24 -25.05
C GLY A 249 -14.14 -12.26 -25.60
N SER A 250 -13.97 -12.34 -26.93
CA SER A 250 -13.00 -13.23 -27.58
C SER A 250 -11.73 -12.47 -28.00
N PRO A 251 -10.54 -13.07 -27.95
CA PRO A 251 -9.29 -12.39 -28.32
C PRO A 251 -9.25 -12.04 -29.81
N ASP A 252 -9.03 -10.76 -30.15
CA ASP A 252 -8.73 -10.32 -31.50
C ASP A 252 -7.26 -10.61 -31.82
N THR A 253 -7.01 -11.78 -32.39
CA THR A 253 -5.67 -12.24 -32.77
C THR A 253 -5.04 -11.46 -33.93
N THR A 254 -5.76 -10.52 -34.56
CA THR A 254 -5.20 -9.64 -35.59
C THR A 254 -4.44 -8.45 -35.01
N GLN A 255 -4.66 -8.13 -33.73
CA GLN A 255 -4.01 -7.03 -33.03
C GLN A 255 -3.13 -7.57 -31.90
N VAL A 256 -1.90 -7.06 -31.78
CA VAL A 256 -0.96 -7.45 -30.72
C VAL A 256 -0.69 -6.23 -29.86
N LEU A 257 -1.01 -6.32 -28.57
CA LEU A 257 -0.73 -5.26 -27.59
C LEU A 257 0.75 -5.29 -27.18
N PHE A 258 1.24 -6.50 -26.89
CA PHE A 258 2.63 -6.75 -26.58
C PHE A 258 3.00 -8.20 -26.93
N LYS A 259 4.30 -8.44 -27.10
CA LYS A 259 4.85 -9.80 -27.24
C LYS A 259 6.29 -9.84 -26.76
N GLY A 260 6.70 -10.99 -26.26
CA GLY A 260 8.04 -11.15 -25.75
C GLY A 260 8.39 -12.57 -25.36
N TYR A 261 9.64 -12.76 -24.98
CA TYR A 261 10.16 -14.03 -24.52
C TYR A 261 11.18 -13.85 -23.39
N MET A 262 11.32 -14.91 -22.62
CA MET A 262 12.36 -15.08 -21.61
C MET A 262 13.01 -16.45 -21.79
N LYS A 263 14.33 -16.54 -21.76
CA LYS A 263 15.03 -17.83 -21.86
C LYS A 263 16.36 -17.84 -21.13
N THR A 264 16.78 -19.03 -20.72
CA THR A 264 18.15 -19.25 -20.23
C THR A 264 18.93 -20.13 -21.19
N VAL A 265 20.04 -19.60 -21.72
CA VAL A 265 20.86 -20.25 -22.75
C VAL A 265 22.31 -20.43 -22.29
N LEU A 266 23.02 -21.37 -22.89
CA LEU A 266 24.46 -21.52 -22.71
C LEU A 266 25.21 -20.66 -23.72
N GLU A 267 26.16 -19.87 -23.24
CA GLU A 267 27.17 -19.23 -24.08
C GLU A 267 28.19 -20.28 -24.54
N ASN A 268 28.26 -20.57 -25.85
CA ASN A 268 29.04 -21.71 -26.37
C ASN A 268 30.55 -21.59 -26.12
N SER A 269 31.09 -20.38 -25.94
CA SER A 269 32.52 -20.13 -25.72
C SER A 269 32.95 -20.32 -24.25
N THR A 270 32.05 -20.11 -23.30
CA THR A 270 32.37 -20.13 -21.86
C THR A 270 31.57 -21.16 -21.06
N ASN A 271 30.56 -21.80 -21.66
CA ASN A 271 29.55 -22.64 -21.01
C ASN A 271 28.85 -21.95 -19.83
N LYS A 272 28.79 -20.61 -19.83
CA LYS A 272 28.06 -19.87 -18.81
C LYS A 272 26.60 -19.70 -19.20
N VAL A 273 25.73 -19.67 -18.19
CA VAL A 273 24.29 -19.47 -18.36
C VAL A 273 24.00 -17.98 -18.51
N LEU A 274 23.30 -17.63 -19.58
CA LEU A 274 22.79 -16.29 -19.83
C LEU A 274 21.27 -16.31 -19.71
N LEU A 275 20.72 -15.42 -18.88
CA LEU A 275 19.30 -15.06 -18.94
C LEU A 275 19.12 -14.01 -20.05
N GLN A 276 18.17 -14.25 -20.93
CA GLN A 276 17.79 -13.33 -22.00
C GLN A 276 16.30 -13.03 -21.90
N PHE A 277 15.94 -11.76 -21.91
CA PHE A 277 14.57 -11.27 -21.91
C PHE A 277 14.41 -10.21 -22.99
N SER A 278 13.32 -10.29 -23.76
CA SER A 278 12.91 -9.24 -24.69
C SER A 278 11.40 -9.13 -24.65
N ASN A 279 10.92 -7.92 -24.44
CA ASN A 279 9.51 -7.56 -24.48
C ASN A 279 9.35 -6.36 -25.42
N SER A 280 8.31 -6.37 -26.24
CA SER A 280 7.93 -5.24 -27.08
C SER A 280 6.46 -4.96 -26.86
N MET A 281 6.19 -3.70 -26.54
CA MET A 281 4.86 -3.20 -26.21
C MET A 281 4.52 -2.10 -27.20
N SER A 282 3.28 -2.09 -27.70
CA SER A 282 2.80 -1.09 -28.66
C SER A 282 1.68 -0.27 -28.05
N PHE A 283 1.80 1.05 -28.17
CA PHE A 283 0.84 2.04 -27.67
C PHE A 283 0.49 3.00 -28.81
N GLY A 284 -0.67 2.81 -29.42
CA GLY A 284 -1.05 3.53 -30.64
C GLY A 284 -0.01 3.31 -31.75
N THR A 285 0.59 4.40 -32.25
CA THR A 285 1.66 4.33 -33.26
C THR A 285 3.06 4.15 -32.66
N GLN A 286 3.19 4.12 -31.34
CA GLN A 286 4.48 4.04 -30.64
C GLN A 286 4.79 2.59 -30.24
N THR A 287 6.06 2.24 -30.20
CA THR A 287 6.51 0.91 -29.73
C THR A 287 7.72 1.08 -28.82
N PHE A 288 7.68 0.42 -27.68
CA PHE A 288 8.76 0.42 -26.68
C PHE A 288 9.28 -1.00 -26.49
N THR A 289 10.53 -1.10 -26.05
CA THR A 289 11.19 -2.39 -25.85
C THR A 289 11.90 -2.45 -24.51
N GLU A 290 11.77 -3.59 -23.85
CA GLU A 290 12.57 -3.94 -22.67
C GLU A 290 13.44 -5.12 -23.04
N GLN A 291 14.73 -5.04 -22.72
CA GLN A 291 15.69 -6.06 -23.12
C GLN A 291 16.70 -6.28 -22.01
N ALA A 292 17.06 -7.54 -21.77
CA ALA A 292 18.13 -7.89 -20.85
C ALA A 292 18.92 -9.08 -21.38
N THR A 293 20.25 -8.99 -21.32
CA THR A 293 21.16 -10.13 -21.35
C THR A 293 21.98 -10.11 -20.08
N PHE A 294 21.81 -11.12 -19.23
CA PHE A 294 22.42 -11.16 -17.90
C PHE A 294 23.13 -12.48 -17.62
N LYS A 295 24.32 -12.39 -17.02
CA LYS A 295 25.14 -13.52 -16.59
C LYS A 295 25.40 -13.43 -15.09
N ARG A 296 25.18 -14.53 -14.37
CA ARG A 296 25.43 -14.64 -12.94
C ARG A 296 26.18 -15.92 -12.61
N SER A 297 27.15 -15.86 -11.69
CA SER A 297 27.75 -17.05 -11.11
C SER A 297 26.74 -17.78 -10.25
N ALA A 298 26.83 -19.10 -10.16
CA ALA A 298 25.80 -19.91 -9.51
C ALA A 298 25.63 -19.53 -8.02
N ASP A 299 26.75 -19.21 -7.35
CA ASP A 299 26.84 -18.73 -5.97
C ASP A 299 26.45 -17.25 -5.77
N GLY A 300 26.11 -16.51 -6.83
CA GLY A 300 25.71 -15.09 -6.75
C GLY A 300 26.81 -14.12 -6.37
N THR A 301 28.05 -14.58 -6.26
CA THR A 301 29.18 -13.72 -5.87
C THR A 301 29.60 -12.80 -7.00
N SER A 302 29.34 -13.14 -8.27
CA SER A 302 29.73 -12.31 -9.41
C SER A 302 28.73 -12.39 -10.58
N GLY A 303 28.74 -11.37 -11.41
CA GLY A 303 27.89 -11.33 -12.60
C GLY A 303 28.11 -10.06 -13.40
N SER A 304 27.48 -10.02 -14.57
CA SER A 304 27.60 -8.94 -15.53
C SER A 304 26.45 -9.00 -16.53
N GLY A 305 26.01 -7.87 -17.05
CA GLY A 305 24.95 -7.84 -18.05
C GLY A 305 24.78 -6.50 -18.72
N THR A 306 23.96 -6.50 -19.75
CA THR A 306 23.45 -5.28 -20.40
C THR A 306 21.94 -5.33 -20.35
N LEU A 307 21.32 -4.26 -19.87
CA LEU A 307 19.87 -4.11 -19.77
C LEU A 307 19.46 -2.80 -20.41
N SER A 308 18.25 -2.78 -20.95
CA SER A 308 17.70 -1.63 -21.65
C SER A 308 16.19 -1.53 -21.42
N ALA A 309 15.74 -0.35 -20.98
CA ALA A 309 14.34 -0.04 -20.74
C ALA A 309 13.99 1.36 -21.28
N PRO A 310 12.73 1.64 -21.61
CA PRO A 310 12.28 3.00 -21.89
C PRO A 310 12.41 3.90 -20.66
N ASP A 311 13.01 5.07 -20.83
CA ASP A 311 13.09 6.13 -19.83
C ASP A 311 11.95 7.13 -20.03
N PHE A 312 10.88 6.90 -19.29
CA PHE A 312 9.67 7.73 -19.31
C PHE A 312 9.88 9.13 -18.71
N SER A 313 10.96 9.38 -17.97
CA SER A 313 11.24 10.72 -17.42
C SER A 313 11.52 11.77 -18.49
N THR A 314 11.85 11.31 -19.70
CA THR A 314 12.08 12.18 -20.87
C THR A 314 10.80 12.64 -21.55
N MET A 315 9.64 12.07 -21.20
CA MET A 315 8.36 12.43 -21.79
C MET A 315 7.78 13.68 -21.13
N GLN A 316 7.38 14.66 -21.95
CA GLN A 316 6.69 15.87 -21.52
C GLN A 316 5.23 15.89 -21.99
N SER A 317 4.86 14.99 -22.91
CA SER A 317 3.50 14.82 -23.43
C SER A 317 3.20 13.36 -23.76
N GLN A 318 1.91 13.00 -23.85
CA GLN A 318 1.46 11.64 -24.23
C GLN A 318 1.87 11.23 -25.67
N SER A 319 2.24 12.18 -26.53
CA SER A 319 2.70 11.91 -27.89
C SER A 319 4.22 11.70 -28.01
N ASP A 320 4.97 11.89 -26.92
CA ASP A 320 6.43 11.74 -26.96
C ASP A 320 6.82 10.26 -26.95
N THR A 321 7.94 9.94 -27.59
CA THR A 321 8.55 8.61 -27.48
C THR A 321 9.61 8.68 -26.36
N PRO A 322 9.48 7.92 -25.25
CA PRO A 322 10.52 7.81 -24.24
C PRO A 322 11.84 7.37 -24.88
N THR A 323 12.93 7.98 -24.45
CA THR A 323 14.27 7.54 -24.88
C THR A 323 14.61 6.20 -24.26
N GLN A 324 15.38 5.37 -24.97
CA GLN A 324 15.85 4.11 -24.41
C GLN A 324 17.05 4.34 -23.47
N ALA A 325 16.93 3.98 -22.19
CA ALA A 325 18.05 3.94 -21.26
C ALA A 325 18.72 2.56 -21.32
N THR A 326 20.04 2.53 -21.54
CA THR A 326 20.82 1.30 -21.60
C THR A 326 21.95 1.34 -20.58
N PHE A 327 22.08 0.26 -19.81
CA PHE A 327 23.09 0.13 -18.78
C PHE A 327 23.92 -1.14 -18.98
N ASP A 328 25.23 -0.98 -18.88
CA ASP A 328 26.15 -2.08 -18.64
C ASP A 328 26.42 -2.19 -17.14
N LEU A 329 26.39 -3.41 -16.61
CA LEU A 329 26.68 -3.68 -15.21
C LEU A 329 27.67 -4.83 -15.03
N ALA A 330 28.39 -4.78 -13.91
CA ALA A 330 29.24 -5.85 -13.43
C ALA A 330 29.35 -5.81 -11.91
N TYR A 331 29.46 -6.98 -11.29
CA TYR A 331 29.62 -7.06 -9.85
C TYR A 331 30.48 -8.26 -9.42
N ASN A 332 31.07 -8.12 -8.24
CA ASN A 332 31.81 -9.15 -7.50
C ASN A 332 31.34 -9.16 -6.05
N ALA A 333 31.87 -10.02 -5.18
CA ALA A 333 31.35 -10.19 -3.82
C ALA A 333 31.23 -8.89 -2.98
N SER A 334 32.02 -7.87 -3.29
CA SER A 334 32.10 -6.63 -2.52
C SER A 334 31.49 -5.42 -3.20
N ASN A 335 31.50 -5.35 -4.54
CA ASN A 335 31.11 -4.13 -5.26
C ASN A 335 30.21 -4.42 -6.46
N PHE A 336 29.37 -3.44 -6.78
CA PHE A 336 28.52 -3.38 -7.96
C PHE A 336 28.86 -2.11 -8.74
N LEU A 337 29.07 -2.24 -10.05
CA LEU A 337 29.40 -1.14 -10.96
C LEU A 337 28.35 -1.10 -12.07
N ARG A 338 27.77 0.08 -12.31
CA ARG A 338 26.89 0.35 -13.46
C ARG A 338 27.43 1.49 -14.30
N SER A 339 27.07 1.49 -15.59
CA SER A 339 27.42 2.54 -16.55
C SER A 339 26.32 2.73 -17.57
N ASN A 340 25.92 3.97 -17.83
CA ASN A 340 25.02 4.32 -18.95
C ASN A 340 25.80 4.78 -20.21
N GLY A 341 27.12 4.59 -20.23
CA GLY A 341 28.01 5.03 -21.30
C GLY A 341 28.57 6.45 -21.15
N THR A 342 27.97 7.27 -20.29
CA THR A 342 28.45 8.63 -19.96
C THR A 342 28.87 8.78 -18.50
N GLU A 343 28.15 8.14 -17.60
CA GLU A 343 28.39 8.11 -16.16
C GLU A 343 28.63 6.68 -15.68
N GLN A 344 29.55 6.52 -14.72
CA GLN A 344 29.79 5.28 -14.00
C GLN A 344 29.54 5.48 -12.51
N LYS A 345 28.81 4.55 -11.88
CA LYS A 345 28.52 4.56 -10.45
C LYS A 345 28.94 3.24 -9.81
N CYS A 346 29.69 3.35 -8.71
CA CYS A 346 30.17 2.22 -7.91
C CYS A 346 29.40 2.16 -6.59
N PHE A 347 28.98 0.96 -6.21
CA PHE A 347 28.22 0.70 -5.00
C PHE A 347 28.84 -0.43 -4.18
N ASP A 348 28.74 -0.33 -2.85
CA ASP A 348 29.19 -1.33 -1.89
C ASP A 348 28.09 -2.38 -1.68
N ARG A 349 28.39 -3.65 -1.98
CA ARG A 349 27.48 -4.80 -1.80
C ARG A 349 27.47 -5.36 -0.38
N SER A 350 28.20 -4.74 0.55
CA SER A 350 28.20 -5.08 1.97
C SER A 350 27.55 -4.01 2.84
N SER A 351 27.17 -2.87 2.25
CA SER A 351 26.55 -1.74 2.93
C SER A 351 25.24 -1.36 2.24
N PHE A 352 24.13 -1.64 2.92
CA PHE A 352 22.78 -1.42 2.40
C PHE A 352 21.98 -0.45 3.28
N GLN A 353 21.15 0.36 2.62
CA GLN A 353 19.99 0.96 3.25
C GLN A 353 18.80 0.02 3.11
N ASN A 354 18.13 -0.30 4.22
CA ASN A 354 16.98 -1.19 4.22
C ASN A 354 15.67 -0.39 4.30
N THR A 355 14.66 -0.85 3.56
CA THR A 355 13.30 -0.35 3.62
C THR A 355 12.37 -1.55 3.77
N ILE A 356 11.40 -1.47 4.69
CA ILE A 356 10.40 -2.53 4.88
C ILE A 356 9.08 -2.05 4.32
N TRP A 357 8.46 -2.88 3.47
CA TRP A 357 7.26 -2.52 2.71
C TRP A 357 5.98 -3.11 3.30
N SER A 358 6.08 -4.21 4.04
CA SER A 358 4.93 -4.89 4.64
C SER A 358 5.25 -5.53 5.98
N TYR A 359 4.23 -5.59 6.84
CA TYR A 359 4.32 -6.13 8.20
C TYR A 359 3.18 -7.11 8.49
N GLY A 360 3.53 -8.27 9.03
CA GLY A 360 2.58 -9.18 9.67
C GLY A 360 2.45 -8.82 11.15
N MET A 361 1.22 -8.85 11.67
CA MET A 361 0.94 -8.66 13.09
C MET A 361 0.44 -9.96 13.72
N TYR A 362 0.97 -10.29 14.89
CA TYR A 362 0.70 -11.54 15.60
C TYR A 362 0.34 -11.26 17.04
N ASP A 363 -0.47 -12.14 17.63
CA ASP A 363 -0.72 -12.11 19.06
C ASP A 363 0.52 -12.55 19.87
N THR A 364 0.43 -12.50 21.19
CA THR A 364 1.51 -12.93 22.09
C THR A 364 1.73 -14.45 22.13
N ASN A 365 1.02 -15.23 21.31
CA ASN A 365 1.25 -16.67 21.11
C ASN A 365 1.83 -16.99 19.72
N GLY A 366 2.00 -15.97 18.87
CA GLY A 366 2.51 -16.10 17.51
C GLY A 366 1.44 -16.45 16.47
N ALA A 367 0.13 -16.34 16.79
CA ALA A 367 -0.95 -16.51 15.83
C ALA A 367 -1.21 -15.19 15.07
N ARG A 368 -1.55 -15.27 13.77
CA ARG A 368 -1.88 -14.09 12.97
C ARG A 368 -3.07 -13.32 13.55
N VAL A 369 -2.95 -12.00 13.61
CA VAL A 369 -4.09 -11.11 13.86
C VAL A 369 -4.81 -10.89 12.54
N ASN A 370 -5.98 -11.49 12.38
CA ASN A 370 -6.82 -11.34 11.21
C ASN A 370 -7.88 -10.25 11.44
N ILE A 371 -8.20 -9.50 10.39
CA ILE A 371 -9.27 -8.48 10.37
C ILE A 371 -10.24 -8.88 9.25
N ASN A 372 -11.54 -8.90 9.55
CA ASN A 372 -12.55 -9.03 8.50
C ASN A 372 -12.78 -7.68 7.81
N SER A 373 -11.87 -7.29 6.91
CA SER A 373 -11.89 -5.98 6.24
C SER A 373 -12.93 -5.87 5.11
N GLY A 374 -13.42 -7.01 4.60
CA GLY A 374 -14.33 -7.07 3.47
C GLY A 374 -14.25 -8.37 2.69
N PHE A 375 -14.97 -8.43 1.57
CA PHE A 375 -14.85 -9.50 0.58
C PHE A 375 -15.30 -9.03 -0.82
N PRO A 376 -14.86 -9.71 -1.90
CA PRO A 376 -15.29 -9.38 -3.25
C PRO A 376 -16.76 -9.75 -3.48
N ILE A 377 -17.44 -8.98 -4.31
CA ILE A 377 -18.84 -9.17 -4.67
C ILE A 377 -19.05 -9.07 -6.18
N THR A 378 -20.02 -9.79 -6.70
CA THR A 378 -20.50 -9.65 -8.07
C THR A 378 -21.88 -9.00 -8.08
N TYR A 379 -22.12 -8.10 -9.03
CA TYR A 379 -23.42 -7.52 -9.33
C TYR A 379 -23.74 -7.72 -10.81
N THR A 380 -24.87 -8.37 -11.11
CA THR A 380 -25.32 -8.58 -12.49
C THR A 380 -26.37 -7.54 -12.86
N SER A 381 -26.13 -6.76 -13.91
CA SER A 381 -27.09 -5.82 -14.48
C SER A 381 -27.15 -5.95 -16.00
N ALA A 382 -28.37 -6.07 -16.55
CA ALA A 382 -28.63 -6.26 -17.98
C ALA A 382 -27.86 -7.41 -18.65
N GLY A 383 -27.46 -8.45 -17.89
CA GLY A 383 -26.70 -9.59 -18.38
C GLY A 383 -25.18 -9.40 -18.37
N THR A 384 -24.69 -8.27 -17.86
CA THR A 384 -23.26 -7.99 -17.62
C THR A 384 -22.97 -8.12 -16.14
N ASP A 385 -21.88 -8.82 -15.81
CA ASP A 385 -21.37 -8.94 -14.44
C ASP A 385 -20.38 -7.82 -14.14
N TYR A 386 -20.51 -7.22 -12.97
CA TYR A 386 -19.62 -6.19 -12.45
C TYR A 386 -19.02 -6.68 -11.14
N HIS A 387 -17.70 -6.57 -11.01
CA HIS A 387 -16.94 -7.10 -9.87
C HIS A 387 -16.54 -5.97 -8.93
N GLY A 388 -17.17 -5.93 -7.76
CA GLY A 388 -16.94 -4.92 -6.73
C GLY A 388 -16.27 -5.46 -5.48
N TRP A 389 -16.17 -4.60 -4.48
CA TRP A 389 -15.72 -4.94 -3.14
C TRP A 389 -16.66 -4.31 -2.11
N VAL A 390 -16.93 -5.04 -1.04
CA VAL A 390 -17.65 -4.51 0.12
C VAL A 390 -16.82 -4.74 1.38
N GLY A 391 -16.70 -3.72 2.22
CA GLY A 391 -15.89 -3.76 3.43
C GLY A 391 -16.23 -2.65 4.41
N TYR A 392 -15.35 -2.45 5.41
CA TYR A 392 -15.55 -1.44 6.47
C TYR A 392 -15.74 -0.01 5.91
N HIS A 393 -14.99 0.35 4.86
CA HIS A 393 -15.05 1.67 4.23
C HIS A 393 -16.25 1.86 3.29
N GLY A 394 -17.11 0.86 3.16
CA GLY A 394 -18.29 0.88 2.29
C GLY A 394 -18.17 -0.09 1.13
N LEU A 395 -18.90 0.22 0.06
CA LEU A 395 -19.00 -0.60 -1.14
C LEU A 395 -18.43 0.17 -2.33
N TRP A 396 -17.60 -0.51 -3.13
CA TRP A 396 -17.04 0.00 -4.36
C TRP A 396 -17.44 -0.90 -5.54
N MET A 397 -17.75 -0.29 -6.68
CA MET A 397 -18.02 -0.95 -7.97
C MET A 397 -17.20 -0.27 -9.08
N PRO A 398 -16.75 -1.02 -10.11
CA PRO A 398 -16.06 -0.46 -11.26
C PRO A 398 -17.03 0.30 -12.19
N GLY A 399 -16.52 1.34 -12.85
CA GLY A 399 -17.26 2.18 -13.81
C GLY A 399 -18.36 3.03 -13.17
N ASP A 400 -19.30 3.53 -13.99
CA ASP A 400 -20.45 4.34 -13.53
C ASP A 400 -21.57 3.49 -12.88
N VAL A 401 -21.25 2.29 -12.40
CA VAL A 401 -22.23 1.38 -11.79
C VAL A 401 -22.65 1.90 -10.42
N THR A 402 -23.85 2.46 -10.38
CA THR A 402 -24.46 2.92 -9.12
C THR A 402 -25.41 1.87 -8.58
N LEU A 403 -25.11 1.32 -7.40
CA LEU A 403 -26.04 0.45 -6.68
C LEU A 403 -27.06 1.27 -5.90
N THR A 404 -28.31 0.80 -5.90
CA THR A 404 -29.37 1.35 -5.06
C THR A 404 -29.59 0.45 -3.84
N SER A 405 -30.06 1.04 -2.74
CA SER A 405 -30.56 0.25 -1.60
C SER A 405 -31.63 -0.75 -2.07
N GLY A 406 -31.54 -2.00 -1.63
CA GLY A 406 -32.36 -3.13 -2.10
C GLY A 406 -31.76 -3.92 -3.27
N ALA A 407 -30.66 -3.48 -3.89
CA ALA A 407 -29.98 -4.26 -4.93
C ALA A 407 -29.41 -5.56 -4.36
N THR A 408 -29.39 -6.64 -5.16
CA THR A 408 -28.79 -7.91 -4.77
C THR A 408 -27.37 -7.99 -5.31
N VAL A 409 -26.42 -8.29 -4.44
CA VAL A 409 -25.03 -8.60 -4.78
C VAL A 409 -24.68 -9.97 -4.25
N SER A 410 -23.84 -10.69 -4.97
CA SER A 410 -23.44 -12.06 -4.60
C SER A 410 -22.02 -12.02 -4.07
N LYS A 411 -21.78 -12.62 -2.90
CA LYS A 411 -20.42 -12.79 -2.38
C LYS A 411 -19.66 -13.75 -3.29
N GLU A 412 -18.51 -13.31 -3.76
CA GLU A 412 -17.59 -14.20 -4.46
C GLU A 412 -16.93 -15.14 -3.44
N THR A 413 -17.20 -16.44 -3.57
CA THR A 413 -16.57 -17.46 -2.74
C THR A 413 -15.67 -18.34 -3.60
N TYR A 414 -14.42 -18.46 -3.18
CA TYR A 414 -13.43 -19.34 -3.81
C TYR A 414 -13.33 -20.62 -2.98
N ASN A 415 -13.94 -21.73 -3.45
CA ASN A 415 -13.73 -23.04 -2.84
C ASN A 415 -13.77 -24.20 -3.86
N ALA A 416 -12.95 -25.24 -3.66
CA ALA A 416 -12.80 -26.39 -4.56
C ALA A 416 -14.10 -27.19 -4.87
N SER A 417 -15.23 -26.84 -4.24
CA SER A 417 -16.53 -27.52 -4.40
C SER A 417 -17.49 -26.80 -5.36
N GLY A 418 -17.11 -25.64 -5.90
CA GLY A 418 -18.05 -24.69 -6.49
C GLY A 418 -18.75 -23.94 -5.36
N GLY A 419 -18.36 -22.68 -5.16
CA GLY A 419 -18.85 -21.87 -4.07
C GLY A 419 -20.37 -21.80 -4.02
N THR A 420 -20.95 -21.84 -2.83
CA THR A 420 -22.30 -21.31 -2.64
C THR A 420 -22.21 -19.80 -2.81
N SER A 421 -22.82 -19.28 -3.87
CA SER A 421 -23.12 -17.84 -3.98
C SER A 421 -24.03 -17.49 -2.82
N GLU A 422 -23.52 -16.72 -1.86
CA GLU A 422 -24.34 -16.15 -0.81
C GLU A 422 -24.77 -14.77 -1.28
N ASP A 423 -26.07 -14.60 -1.45
CA ASP A 423 -26.63 -13.33 -1.90
C ASP A 423 -26.90 -12.41 -0.72
N TYR A 424 -26.54 -11.15 -0.91
CA TYR A 424 -26.74 -10.08 0.02
C TYR A 424 -27.57 -8.96 -0.61
N GLU A 425 -28.40 -8.33 0.21
CA GLU A 425 -29.11 -7.11 -0.15
C GLU A 425 -28.27 -5.89 0.26
N VAL A 426 -28.01 -4.99 -0.68
CA VAL A 426 -27.34 -3.71 -0.45
C VAL A 426 -28.25 -2.80 0.37
N PHE A 427 -27.70 -2.18 1.40
CA PHE A 427 -28.39 -1.22 2.24
C PHE A 427 -27.63 0.11 2.24
N ILE A 428 -28.28 1.18 1.79
CA ILE A 428 -27.73 2.53 1.78
C ILE A 428 -28.66 3.46 2.55
N ALA A 429 -28.13 4.17 3.55
CA ALA A 429 -28.84 5.20 4.30
C ALA A 429 -28.39 6.60 3.87
N GLY A 430 -29.23 7.62 4.14
CA GLY A 430 -28.99 9.00 3.70
C GLY A 430 -27.85 9.74 4.40
N GLY A 431 -27.21 9.12 5.39
CA GLY A 431 -26.05 9.65 6.09
C GLY A 431 -25.37 8.57 6.92
N ARG A 432 -24.36 8.97 7.70
CA ARG A 432 -23.64 8.08 8.62
C ARG A 432 -23.40 8.77 9.96
N LEU A 433 -23.56 8.01 11.04
CA LEU A 433 -23.19 8.45 12.39
C LEU A 433 -21.77 7.98 12.68
N ILE A 434 -20.92 8.90 13.11
CA ILE A 434 -19.50 8.65 13.41
C ILE A 434 -19.32 8.83 14.91
N LYS A 435 -18.81 7.81 15.56
CA LYS A 435 -18.42 7.81 16.97
C LYS A 435 -16.97 8.28 17.10
N HIS A 436 -16.75 9.24 17.99
CA HIS A 436 -15.45 9.79 18.33
C HIS A 436 -15.06 9.32 19.73
N SER A 437 -13.88 8.73 19.87
CA SER A 437 -13.36 8.27 21.16
C SER A 437 -12.10 9.05 21.52
N LYS A 438 -12.14 9.72 22.67
CA LYS A 438 -11.05 10.56 23.16
C LYS A 438 -9.82 9.73 23.48
N GLN A 439 -8.69 10.22 23.02
CA GLN A 439 -7.35 9.73 23.31
C GLN A 439 -6.48 10.87 23.82
N SER A 440 -5.39 10.54 24.51
CA SER A 440 -4.45 11.52 25.03
C SER A 440 -3.01 11.05 24.91
N THR A 441 -2.13 11.96 24.55
CA THR A 441 -0.66 11.81 24.57
C THR A 441 -0.04 13.12 25.06
N THR A 442 1.26 13.31 24.87
CA THR A 442 1.95 14.56 25.21
C THR A 442 2.77 15.06 24.03
N LEU A 443 3.05 16.37 23.99
CA LEU A 443 3.91 16.95 22.96
C LEU A 443 5.27 16.24 22.84
N GLY A 444 5.86 15.83 23.97
CA GLY A 444 7.13 15.12 23.99
C GLY A 444 7.07 13.76 23.30
N GLU A 445 5.93 13.07 23.39
CA GLU A 445 5.70 11.77 22.76
C GLU A 445 5.44 11.88 21.25
N ILE A 446 5.01 13.03 20.75
CA ILE A 446 4.74 13.27 19.32
C ILE A 446 5.74 14.24 18.68
N LYS A 447 6.95 14.33 19.24
CA LYS A 447 8.01 15.20 18.70
C LYS A 447 8.25 14.89 17.21
N ASN A 448 8.38 15.93 16.40
CA ASN A 448 8.58 15.84 14.94
C ASN A 448 7.45 15.15 14.15
N VAL A 449 6.32 14.78 14.78
CA VAL A 449 5.12 14.32 14.06
C VAL A 449 4.48 15.51 13.34
N PRO A 450 4.21 15.42 12.02
CA PRO A 450 3.52 16.48 11.29
C PRO A 450 2.08 16.69 11.77
N LEU A 451 1.77 17.94 12.11
CA LEU A 451 0.45 18.43 12.46
C LEU A 451 -0.02 19.40 11.37
N GLN A 452 -1.12 19.09 10.70
CA GLN A 452 -1.72 19.95 9.68
C GLN A 452 -2.52 21.05 10.36
N TRP A 453 -2.23 22.29 10.01
CA TRP A 453 -2.87 23.47 10.57
C TRP A 453 -3.36 24.40 9.47
N ASN A 454 -4.67 24.63 9.44
CA ASN A 454 -5.28 25.62 8.56
C ASN A 454 -5.18 27.01 9.22
N TYR A 455 -4.55 27.94 8.52
CA TYR A 455 -4.41 29.32 8.95
C TYR A 455 -5.10 30.24 7.96
N TYR A 456 -6.03 31.05 8.45
CA TYR A 456 -6.65 32.11 7.67
C TYR A 456 -5.81 33.39 7.77
N ASP A 457 -5.18 33.79 6.68
CA ASP A 457 -4.47 35.07 6.60
C ASP A 457 -5.45 36.18 6.26
N SER A 458 -5.79 36.99 7.26
CA SER A 458 -6.72 38.11 7.13
C SER A 458 -6.20 39.23 6.22
N ASN A 459 -4.89 39.30 5.95
CA ASN A 459 -4.32 40.33 5.07
C ASN A 459 -4.52 39.97 3.59
N THR A 460 -4.42 38.68 3.26
CA THR A 460 -4.59 38.16 1.90
C THR A 460 -5.98 37.60 1.64
N ASN A 461 -6.80 37.45 2.69
CA ASN A 461 -8.13 36.84 2.66
C ASN A 461 -8.09 35.42 2.07
N GLN A 462 -7.06 34.66 2.43
CA GLN A 462 -6.82 33.29 1.95
C GLN A 462 -6.52 32.35 3.12
N SER A 463 -7.01 31.11 3.00
CA SER A 463 -6.59 30.02 3.88
C SER A 463 -5.33 29.36 3.33
N VAL A 464 -4.29 29.32 4.16
CA VAL A 464 -3.04 28.61 3.90
C VAL A 464 -2.96 27.43 4.86
N GLU A 465 -2.49 26.29 4.38
CA GLU A 465 -2.36 25.10 5.20
C GLU A 465 -0.88 24.79 5.43
N TYR A 466 -0.49 24.65 6.69
CA TYR A 466 0.88 24.41 7.11
C TYR A 466 1.05 23.03 7.72
N GLN A 467 2.20 22.41 7.49
CA GLN A 467 2.72 21.38 8.38
C GLN A 467 3.45 22.06 9.53
N VAL A 468 3.08 21.69 10.75
CA VAL A 468 3.65 22.16 12.01
C VAL A 468 4.21 20.96 12.76
N ILE A 469 5.40 21.11 13.36
CA ILE A 469 6.00 20.09 14.22
C ILE A 469 6.33 20.63 15.60
N TRP A 470 6.31 19.76 16.61
CA TRP A 470 6.91 20.06 17.91
C TRP A 470 8.40 19.68 17.90
N THR A 471 9.27 20.63 18.19
CA THR A 471 10.73 20.45 18.19
C THR A 471 11.31 19.92 19.51
N GLY A 472 10.47 19.74 20.53
CA GLY A 472 10.90 19.54 21.93
C GLY A 472 10.89 20.82 22.77
N THR A 473 10.76 21.98 22.14
CA THR A 473 10.75 23.29 22.84
C THR A 473 9.72 24.28 22.29
N LYS A 474 9.33 24.15 21.03
CA LYS A 474 8.39 25.04 20.34
C LYS A 474 7.73 24.34 19.16
N LEU A 475 6.56 24.84 18.76
CA LEU A 475 5.92 24.49 17.50
C LEU A 475 6.56 25.30 16.36
N GLN A 476 6.86 24.64 15.23
CA GLN A 476 7.46 25.26 14.05
C GLN A 476 6.71 24.83 12.79
N LYS A 477 6.39 25.81 11.93
CA LYS A 477 5.93 25.58 10.56
C LYS A 477 7.11 25.11 9.71
N THR A 478 6.94 24.04 8.95
CA THR A 478 8.01 23.41 8.14
C THR A 478 7.68 23.29 6.66
N ALA A 479 6.40 23.20 6.30
CA ALA A 479 5.95 23.14 4.91
C ALA A 479 4.59 23.82 4.72
N THR A 480 4.25 24.15 3.48
CA THR A 480 2.94 24.66 3.05
C THR A 480 2.32 23.71 2.03
N LEU A 481 1.00 23.58 2.02
CA LEU A 481 0.29 22.77 1.03
C LEU A 481 0.14 23.57 -0.28
N ASN A 482 0.61 23.02 -1.40
CA ASN A 482 0.31 23.55 -2.73
C ASN A 482 -1.07 23.05 -3.17
N ARG A 483 -2.03 23.97 -3.38
CA ARG A 483 -3.41 23.64 -3.75
C ARG A 483 -3.61 23.22 -5.21
N ASN A 484 -2.58 23.33 -6.06
CA ASN A 484 -2.67 22.93 -7.46
C ASN A 484 -2.44 21.43 -7.65
N ASP A 485 -1.52 20.86 -6.89
CA ASP A 485 -1.11 19.44 -6.98
C ASP A 485 -1.25 18.68 -5.65
N TRP A 486 -1.75 19.35 -4.60
CA TRP A 486 -1.94 18.80 -3.26
C TRP A 486 -0.65 18.27 -2.60
N SER A 487 0.51 18.75 -3.05
CA SER A 487 1.81 18.38 -2.49
C SER A 487 2.26 19.31 -1.36
N TRP A 488 3.06 18.78 -0.42
CA TRP A 488 3.67 19.57 0.65
C TRP A 488 5.00 20.16 0.18
N GLU A 489 5.08 21.49 0.14
CA GLU A 489 6.28 22.24 -0.23
C GLU A 489 7.04 22.70 1.03
N PRO A 490 8.29 22.23 1.25
CA PRO A 490 9.10 22.67 2.38
C PRO A 490 9.30 24.20 2.35
N LEU A 491 9.20 24.83 3.52
CA LEU A 491 9.56 26.23 3.68
C LEU A 491 11.09 26.37 3.54
N SER A 492 11.55 27.45 2.88
CA SER A 492 12.98 27.77 2.75
C SER A 492 13.70 27.85 4.10
N SER A 493 12.96 28.19 5.15
CA SER A 493 13.41 28.13 6.54
C SER A 493 12.21 27.82 7.44
N PRO A 494 12.31 26.89 8.41
CA PRO A 494 11.27 26.69 9.41
C PRO A 494 10.95 27.98 10.16
N GLN A 495 9.66 28.20 10.47
CA GLN A 495 9.18 29.40 11.15
C GLN A 495 8.55 29.04 12.49
N ASP A 496 8.99 29.68 13.57
CA ASP A 496 8.40 29.48 14.90
C ASP A 496 6.94 29.92 14.91
N LEU A 497 6.08 29.09 15.51
CA LEU A 497 4.70 29.45 15.80
C LEU A 497 4.66 30.15 17.17
N SER A 498 4.08 31.34 17.20
CA SER A 498 3.85 32.11 18.43
C SER A 498 2.37 32.29 18.67
N PHE A 499 1.94 32.12 19.91
CA PHE A 499 0.58 32.37 20.35
C PHE A 499 0.49 33.69 21.11
N SER A 500 -0.58 34.42 20.89
CA SER A 500 -0.97 35.59 21.66
C SER A 500 -1.56 35.16 23.02
N GLY A 501 -1.68 36.12 23.95
CA GLY A 501 -2.36 35.87 25.23
C GLY A 501 -3.86 35.62 25.08
N ASP A 502 -4.44 35.88 23.91
CA ASP A 502 -5.85 35.67 23.61
C ASP A 502 -6.13 34.28 23.02
N ASP A 503 -5.10 33.57 22.56
CA ASP A 503 -5.25 32.22 22.01
C ASP A 503 -5.52 31.20 23.13
N TYR A 504 -6.61 30.45 23.01
CA TYR A 504 -7.03 29.46 24.00
C TYR A 504 -6.49 28.06 23.70
N GLU A 505 -6.38 27.72 22.42
CA GLU A 505 -6.08 26.37 21.96
C GLU A 505 -5.46 26.40 20.56
N PHE A 506 -4.66 25.37 20.25
CA PHE A 506 -4.13 25.11 18.93
C PHE A 506 -4.78 23.82 18.38
N HIS A 507 -5.64 23.97 17.39
CA HIS A 507 -6.29 22.87 16.68
C HIS A 507 -5.44 22.42 15.50
N PHE A 508 -5.40 21.12 15.26
CA PHE A 508 -4.69 20.54 14.12
C PHE A 508 -5.37 19.24 13.67
N TRP A 509 -5.01 18.76 12.49
CA TRP A 509 -5.29 17.41 12.05
C TRP A 509 -3.98 16.63 11.89
N SER A 510 -3.97 15.34 12.25
CA SER A 510 -2.79 14.49 12.04
C SER A 510 -3.22 13.06 11.73
N GLU A 511 -2.86 12.60 10.53
CA GLU A 511 -3.06 11.21 10.11
C GLU A 511 -2.40 10.23 11.10
N VAL A 512 -1.17 10.55 11.53
CA VAL A 512 -0.38 9.72 12.46
C VAL A 512 -1.02 9.63 13.85
N LEU A 513 -1.86 10.59 14.22
CA LEU A 513 -2.63 10.51 15.47
C LEU A 513 -4.04 9.95 15.25
N GLY A 514 -4.47 9.77 14.01
CA GLY A 514 -5.77 9.22 13.65
C GLY A 514 -6.88 10.26 13.55
N GLY A 515 -6.55 11.55 13.34
CA GLY A 515 -7.51 12.59 13.03
C GLY A 515 -7.26 13.94 13.70
N SER A 516 -8.35 14.64 14.02
CA SER A 516 -8.32 15.96 14.65
C SER A 516 -7.82 15.89 16.10
N GLY A 517 -6.92 16.81 16.43
CA GLY A 517 -6.38 16.97 17.77
C GLY A 517 -6.22 18.43 18.15
N ARG A 518 -5.90 18.65 19.42
CA ARG A 518 -5.64 19.98 19.94
C ARG A 518 -4.67 20.00 21.11
N ILE A 519 -4.14 21.20 21.35
CA ILE A 519 -3.25 21.55 22.46
C ILE A 519 -3.83 22.76 23.17
N ALA A 520 -4.07 22.65 24.48
CA ALA A 520 -4.48 23.79 25.29
C ALA A 520 -3.33 24.80 25.43
N LEU A 521 -3.65 26.09 25.31
CA LEU A 521 -2.71 27.21 25.46
C LEU A 521 -2.96 28.03 26.73
N LYS A 522 -4.03 27.71 27.48
CA LYS A 522 -4.36 28.30 28.77
C LYS A 522 -4.63 27.26 29.84
N ASP A 523 -4.41 27.62 31.10
CA ASP A 523 -4.81 26.83 32.27
C ASP A 523 -6.32 27.03 32.60
N THR A 524 -6.82 26.27 33.58
CA THR A 524 -8.22 26.37 34.05
C THR A 524 -8.55 27.73 34.68
N SER A 525 -7.54 28.54 35.01
CA SER A 525 -7.69 29.90 35.53
C SER A 525 -7.57 30.96 34.42
N ASN A 526 -7.59 30.54 33.15
CA ASN A 526 -7.49 31.38 31.95
C ASN A 526 -6.15 32.13 31.81
N ASN A 527 -5.08 31.64 32.43
CA ASN A 527 -3.73 32.17 32.21
C ASN A 527 -3.06 31.44 31.07
N ALA A 528 -2.32 32.16 30.22
CA ALA A 528 -1.49 31.55 29.18
C ALA A 528 -0.45 30.61 29.79
N ILE A 529 -0.31 29.42 29.21
CA ILE A 529 0.67 28.41 29.65
C ILE A 529 1.84 28.32 28.67
N ALA A 530 3.04 28.12 29.20
CA ALA A 530 4.18 27.73 28.39
C ALA A 530 4.03 26.25 28.01
N ILE A 531 3.86 25.98 26.72
CA ILE A 531 3.83 24.60 26.22
C ILE A 531 5.21 23.96 26.34
N ALA A 532 5.24 22.68 26.73
CA ALA A 532 6.45 21.89 26.96
C ALA A 532 6.19 20.42 26.62
N ASN A 533 7.21 19.56 26.71
CA ASN A 533 7.06 18.14 26.42
C ASN A 533 5.95 17.45 27.21
N ALA A 534 5.67 17.89 28.44
CA ALA A 534 4.62 17.32 29.27
C ALA A 534 3.20 17.86 28.95
N THR A 535 3.09 18.85 28.05
CA THR A 535 1.78 19.42 27.67
C THR A 535 0.92 18.34 27.03
N PRO A 536 -0.30 18.10 27.55
CA PRO A 536 -1.23 17.13 26.98
C PRO A 536 -1.63 17.49 25.56
N VAL A 537 -1.75 16.46 24.73
CA VAL A 537 -2.34 16.53 23.39
C VAL A 537 -3.56 15.64 23.42
N ILE A 538 -4.72 16.22 23.12
CA ILE A 538 -5.99 15.48 23.05
C ILE A 538 -6.35 15.28 21.59
N PHE A 539 -6.73 14.07 21.21
CA PHE A 539 -7.17 13.74 19.85
C PHE A 539 -8.29 12.69 19.93
N HIS A 540 -8.99 12.46 18.82
CA HIS A 540 -10.12 11.53 18.78
C HIS A 540 -9.95 10.54 17.65
N THR A 541 -10.14 9.26 17.96
CA THR A 541 -10.29 8.21 16.94
C THR A 541 -11.74 8.13 16.50
N GLN A 542 -11.97 7.78 15.23
CA GLN A 542 -13.30 7.78 14.61
C GLN A 542 -13.69 6.38 14.16
N ASN A 543 -14.93 5.97 14.47
CA ASN A 543 -15.52 4.74 13.98
C ASN A 543 -16.94 5.01 13.47
N VAL A 544 -17.29 4.45 12.31
CA VAL A 544 -18.68 4.50 11.83
C VAL A 544 -19.54 3.60 12.72
N VAL A 545 -20.68 4.12 13.17
CA VAL A 545 -21.65 3.37 13.96
C VAL A 545 -22.32 2.32 13.07
N TYR A 546 -22.35 1.08 13.54
CA TYR A 546 -23.05 -0.04 12.90
C TYR A 546 -24.36 -0.37 13.61
N PRO A 547 -25.35 -1.03 12.96
CA PRO A 547 -26.64 -1.40 13.56
C PRO A 547 -26.54 -2.20 14.87
N THR A 548 -25.45 -2.93 15.09
CA THR A 548 -25.19 -3.71 16.31
C THR A 548 -24.69 -2.88 17.48
N ASP A 549 -24.25 -1.65 17.22
CA ASP A 549 -23.61 -0.82 18.23
C ASP A 549 -24.67 -0.16 19.10
N THR A 550 -24.31 0.08 20.36
CA THR A 550 -25.18 0.78 21.29
C THR A 550 -24.97 2.28 21.15
N VAL A 551 -26.03 3.00 20.80
CA VAL A 551 -26.06 4.46 20.71
C VAL A 551 -27.02 4.99 21.77
N PRO A 552 -26.72 6.12 22.44
CA PRO A 552 -27.67 6.77 23.33
C PRO A 552 -29.03 7.02 22.68
N ALA A 553 -30.11 6.84 23.45
CA ALA A 553 -31.47 7.02 22.94
C ALA A 553 -31.74 8.45 22.46
N THR A 554 -31.12 9.42 23.12
CA THR A 554 -31.18 10.84 22.78
C THR A 554 -29.76 11.39 22.65
N LEU A 555 -29.52 12.12 21.57
CA LEU A 555 -28.27 12.80 21.27
C LEU A 555 -28.53 14.31 21.23
N SER A 556 -27.98 15.04 22.20
CA SER A 556 -28.09 16.49 22.29
C SER A 556 -27.01 17.18 21.48
N CYS A 557 -27.39 18.25 20.79
CA CYS A 557 -26.54 19.10 19.98
C CYS A 557 -26.63 20.55 20.45
N PHE A 558 -25.54 21.30 20.31
CA PHE A 558 -25.47 22.72 20.72
C PHE A 558 -25.12 23.72 19.62
N ASN A 559 -24.12 23.40 18.80
CA ASN A 559 -23.64 24.25 17.71
C ASN A 559 -23.50 23.38 16.45
N ASN A 560 -23.68 23.98 15.28
CA ASN A 560 -23.72 23.33 13.98
C ASN A 560 -24.76 22.20 13.96
N CYS A 561 -25.94 22.49 14.49
CA CYS A 561 -27.03 21.52 14.64
C CYS A 561 -27.94 21.55 13.42
N PRO A 562 -27.85 20.60 12.47
CA PRO A 562 -28.53 20.72 11.18
C PRO A 562 -30.05 20.66 11.28
N ASP A 563 -30.71 21.61 10.64
CA ASP A 563 -32.16 21.68 10.52
C ASP A 563 -32.60 20.90 9.26
N PRO A 564 -33.35 19.79 9.41
CA PRO A 564 -33.81 19.00 8.27
C PRO A 564 -34.68 19.79 7.28
N SER A 565 -35.33 20.88 7.71
CA SER A 565 -36.13 21.74 6.83
C SER A 565 -35.28 22.62 5.90
N LYS A 566 -34.00 22.82 6.23
CA LYS A 566 -33.06 23.66 5.48
C LYS A 566 -32.08 22.87 4.61
N LEU A 567 -31.79 21.60 4.94
CA LEU A 567 -30.75 20.80 4.27
C LEU A 567 -30.91 20.68 2.74
N ASN A 568 -32.16 20.62 2.27
CA ASN A 568 -32.46 20.47 0.84
C ASN A 568 -32.80 21.81 0.16
N THR A 569 -32.32 22.91 0.75
CA THR A 569 -32.44 24.26 0.20
C THR A 569 -31.05 24.79 -0.14
N ASN A 570 -30.91 25.62 -1.19
CA ASN A 570 -29.62 26.19 -1.57
C ASN A 570 -29.23 27.40 -0.70
N THR A 571 -29.32 27.24 0.62
CA THR A 571 -28.98 28.23 1.65
C THR A 571 -27.54 28.04 2.13
N SER A 572 -26.91 29.10 2.61
CA SER A 572 -25.60 29.05 3.27
C SER A 572 -25.70 28.76 4.78
N ASP A 573 -26.91 28.78 5.35
CA ASP A 573 -27.19 28.41 6.74
C ASP A 573 -28.17 27.24 6.77
N VAL A 574 -27.68 26.07 7.19
CA VAL A 574 -28.43 24.81 7.28
C VAL A 574 -28.69 24.39 8.72
N ASN A 575 -28.32 25.19 9.71
CA ASN A 575 -28.39 24.81 11.12
C ASN A 575 -29.64 25.41 11.80
N LEU A 576 -30.04 24.79 12.90
CA LEU A 576 -30.89 25.39 13.91
C LEU A 576 -30.14 26.59 14.53
N THR A 577 -30.85 27.50 15.20
CA THR A 577 -30.21 28.69 15.80
C THR A 577 -29.03 28.29 16.68
N ASP A 578 -27.81 28.62 16.23
CA ASP A 578 -26.55 28.24 16.90
C ASP A 578 -26.14 29.29 17.94
N VAL A 579 -25.50 28.84 19.03
CA VAL A 579 -24.84 29.71 20.01
C VAL A 579 -23.33 29.51 19.90
N ASP A 580 -22.62 30.55 19.45
CA ASP A 580 -21.22 30.41 19.00
C ASP A 580 -20.20 30.22 20.12
N TRP A 581 -20.47 30.71 21.33
CA TRP A 581 -19.51 30.68 22.42
C TRP A 581 -20.07 29.92 23.62
N TYR A 582 -20.81 30.57 24.52
CA TYR A 582 -21.36 29.98 25.74
C TYR A 582 -22.84 30.33 25.90
N GLN A 583 -23.56 29.59 26.74
CA GLN A 583 -24.89 29.98 27.21
C GLN A 583 -24.83 30.50 28.66
N ASP A 584 -25.62 31.55 28.93
CA ASP A 584 -25.90 32.11 30.26
C ASP A 584 -26.87 31.22 31.05
N ALA A 585 -26.55 29.93 31.15
CA ALA A 585 -27.32 28.94 31.89
C ALA A 585 -26.40 27.84 32.43
N THR A 586 -26.78 27.28 33.58
CA THR A 586 -26.11 26.12 34.17
C THR A 586 -26.30 24.90 33.27
N SER A 587 -25.33 23.98 33.26
CA SER A 587 -25.33 22.85 32.31
C SER A 587 -26.50 21.88 32.47
N ASP A 588 -27.21 21.90 33.60
CA ASP A 588 -28.43 21.15 33.87
C ASP A 588 -29.72 21.86 33.41
N THR A 589 -29.65 23.15 33.04
CA THR A 589 -30.79 23.97 32.58
C THR A 589 -30.63 24.51 31.16
N VAL A 590 -29.47 24.30 30.52
CA VAL A 590 -29.22 24.64 29.11
C VAL A 590 -30.23 23.93 28.20
N SER A 591 -30.72 24.68 27.20
CA SER A 591 -31.55 24.11 26.13
C SER A 591 -30.66 23.58 25.00
N PHE A 592 -30.81 22.30 24.70
CA PHE A 592 -30.14 21.62 23.59
C PHE A 592 -31.12 21.30 22.47
N ASN A 593 -30.59 21.07 21.27
CA ASN A 593 -31.34 20.47 20.18
C ASN A 593 -31.19 18.95 20.27
N ASP A 594 -32.27 18.26 20.59
CA ASP A 594 -32.26 16.81 20.78
C ASP A 594 -32.59 16.06 19.49
N TYR A 595 -31.77 15.05 19.21
CA TYR A 595 -31.91 14.12 18.11
C TYR A 595 -32.08 12.70 18.63
N THR A 596 -32.66 11.85 17.80
CA THR A 596 -32.74 10.41 18.02
C THR A 596 -32.04 9.70 16.86
N PHE A 597 -31.33 8.61 17.13
CA PHE A 597 -30.72 7.79 16.09
C PHE A 597 -31.45 6.45 16.02
N ASN A 598 -31.90 6.07 14.82
CA ASN A 598 -32.57 4.80 14.62
C ASN A 598 -31.60 3.80 13.96
N THR A 599 -31.22 2.76 14.69
CA THR A 599 -30.27 1.74 14.22
C THR A 599 -30.83 0.79 13.16
N THR A 600 -32.14 0.87 12.86
CA THR A 600 -32.77 0.04 11.82
C THR A 600 -32.70 0.70 10.44
N ASP A 601 -32.99 2.01 10.35
CA ASP A 601 -32.87 2.78 9.11
C ASP A 601 -31.52 3.52 9.00
N MET A 602 -30.72 3.53 10.07
CA MET A 602 -29.43 4.19 10.19
C MET A 602 -29.50 5.71 9.99
N GLU A 603 -30.61 6.32 10.40
CA GLU A 603 -30.84 7.76 10.25
C GLU A 603 -30.88 8.52 11.59
N LEU A 604 -30.25 9.69 11.61
CA LEU A 604 -30.46 10.70 12.65
C LEU A 604 -31.78 11.45 12.40
N LYS A 605 -32.57 11.69 13.45
CA LYS A 605 -33.88 12.34 13.35
C LYS A 605 -34.04 13.48 14.35
N TYR A 606 -34.50 14.63 13.86
CA TYR A 606 -34.93 15.77 14.67
C TYR A 606 -36.45 15.84 14.70
N SER A 607 -37.05 15.76 15.89
CA SER A 607 -38.51 15.70 16.06
C SER A 607 -39.20 14.65 15.17
N GLY A 608 -38.54 13.51 14.94
CA GLY A 608 -39.02 12.42 14.08
C GLY A 608 -38.76 12.59 12.58
N THR A 609 -38.21 13.73 12.13
CA THR A 609 -37.87 13.99 10.72
C THR A 609 -36.41 13.60 10.46
N PRO A 610 -36.11 12.78 9.43
CA PRO A 610 -34.74 12.44 9.06
C PRO A 610 -33.89 13.67 8.70
N VAL A 611 -32.68 13.71 9.23
CA VAL A 611 -31.67 14.77 9.00
C VAL A 611 -30.82 14.36 7.80
N VAL A 612 -31.41 14.39 6.60
CA VAL A 612 -30.77 13.88 5.39
C VAL A 612 -30.74 14.95 4.30
N MET A 613 -29.56 15.19 3.74
CA MET A 613 -29.35 15.96 2.53
C MET A 613 -29.46 15.04 1.30
N THR A 614 -30.50 15.26 0.50
CA THR A 614 -30.83 14.50 -0.72
C THR A 614 -30.60 15.28 -2.01
N SER A 615 -30.39 16.60 -1.91
CA SER A 615 -30.13 17.49 -3.05
C SER A 615 -28.86 18.30 -2.82
N SER A 616 -28.12 18.55 -3.91
CA SER A 616 -26.88 19.30 -3.89
C SER A 616 -27.08 20.72 -3.34
N ASN A 617 -26.16 21.19 -2.51
CA ASN A 617 -26.09 22.57 -2.04
C ASN A 617 -24.72 23.15 -2.41
N THR A 618 -24.69 24.27 -3.14
CA THR A 618 -23.43 24.85 -3.64
C THR A 618 -22.54 25.42 -2.54
N ASN A 619 -23.10 25.70 -1.36
CA ASN A 619 -22.34 26.16 -0.19
C ASN A 619 -21.75 24.99 0.62
N PHE A 620 -22.30 23.78 0.44
CA PHE A 620 -21.92 22.56 1.17
C PHE A 620 -21.66 21.42 0.17
N SER A 621 -20.75 21.65 -0.77
CA SER A 621 -20.46 20.72 -1.87
C SER A 621 -19.90 19.37 -1.42
N TRP A 622 -19.46 19.26 -0.17
CA TRP A 622 -18.89 18.04 0.43
C TRP A 622 -19.84 17.36 1.43
N GLY A 623 -21.09 17.84 1.51
CA GLY A 623 -22.07 17.42 2.50
C GLY A 623 -22.08 18.32 3.75
N VAL A 624 -22.90 17.93 4.72
CA VAL A 624 -23.09 18.61 6.00
C VAL A 624 -22.71 17.68 7.14
N HIS A 625 -21.96 18.22 8.09
CA HIS A 625 -21.64 17.56 9.36
C HIS A 625 -22.33 18.29 10.50
N THR A 626 -22.85 17.53 11.46
CA THR A 626 -23.26 18.11 12.74
C THR A 626 -22.02 18.56 13.51
N GLY A 627 -22.22 19.52 14.42
CA GLY A 627 -21.36 19.63 15.59
C GLY A 627 -21.49 18.39 16.49
N MET A 628 -20.93 18.50 17.69
CA MET A 628 -20.90 17.39 18.62
C MET A 628 -22.30 16.96 19.09
N LEU A 629 -22.57 15.67 18.99
CA LEU A 629 -23.74 14.97 19.51
C LEU A 629 -23.36 14.12 20.72
N PHE A 630 -24.07 14.24 21.83
CA PHE A 630 -23.75 13.52 23.07
C PHE A 630 -24.98 13.21 23.90
N GLU A 631 -24.89 12.23 24.80
CA GLU A 631 -25.97 11.97 25.76
C GLU A 631 -26.01 13.05 26.84
N ASN A 632 -27.14 13.73 27.01
CA ASN A 632 -27.31 14.73 28.07
C ASN A 632 -27.55 14.06 29.43
N ASN A 633 -26.46 13.65 30.08
CA ASN A 633 -26.44 13.09 31.43
C ASN A 633 -25.58 13.95 32.38
N GLY A 634 -25.68 13.73 33.69
CA GLY A 634 -24.97 14.55 34.68
C GLY A 634 -23.44 14.58 34.54
N SER A 635 -22.82 13.50 34.05
CA SER A 635 -21.38 13.46 33.78
C SER A 635 -21.02 14.39 32.62
N ASN A 636 -21.75 14.29 31.52
CA ASN A 636 -21.54 15.12 30.34
C ASN A 636 -21.89 16.59 30.59
N GLN A 637 -22.90 16.88 31.41
CA GLN A 637 -23.22 18.23 31.88
C GLN A 637 -22.07 18.85 32.71
N THR A 638 -21.40 18.05 33.54
CA THR A 638 -20.23 18.49 34.29
C THR A 638 -19.05 18.78 33.36
N ALA A 639 -18.85 17.94 32.34
CA ALA A 639 -17.76 18.07 31.37
C ALA A 639 -17.79 19.39 30.57
N ILE A 640 -18.97 19.99 30.40
CA ILE A 640 -19.20 21.21 29.62
C ILE A 640 -19.39 22.47 30.47
N GLN A 641 -19.31 22.39 31.78
CA GLN A 641 -19.41 23.58 32.64
C GLN A 641 -18.20 24.50 32.47
N CYS A 642 -18.43 25.81 32.39
CA CYS A 642 -17.35 26.79 32.28
C CYS A 642 -16.50 26.82 33.56
N ASP A 643 -15.18 26.75 33.43
CA ASP A 643 -14.27 26.75 34.59
C ASP A 643 -14.26 28.09 35.33
N TRP A 644 -14.50 29.19 34.59
CA TRP A 644 -14.45 30.54 35.12
C TRP A 644 -15.79 31.02 35.70
N ASP A 645 -16.90 30.35 35.40
CA ASP A 645 -18.24 30.68 35.92
C ASP A 645 -19.18 29.46 35.83
N THR A 646 -19.50 28.87 36.98
CA THR A 646 -20.35 27.67 37.07
C THR A 646 -21.81 27.93 36.69
N SER A 647 -22.24 29.20 36.58
CA SER A 647 -23.56 29.58 36.06
C SER A 647 -23.66 29.55 34.53
N LYS A 648 -22.57 29.21 33.84
CA LYS A 648 -22.45 29.20 32.39
C LYS A 648 -21.99 27.85 31.86
N THR A 649 -22.32 27.61 30.60
CA THR A 649 -21.98 26.37 29.90
C THR A 649 -21.11 26.65 28.67
N CYS A 650 -19.99 25.94 28.60
CA CYS A 650 -18.90 26.10 27.63
C CYS A 650 -18.77 24.81 26.81
N LEU A 651 -19.59 24.65 25.78
CA LEU A 651 -19.68 23.36 25.07
C LEU A 651 -18.47 23.02 24.21
N TRP A 652 -17.60 23.98 23.89
CA TRP A 652 -16.30 23.67 23.32
C TRP A 652 -15.42 22.80 24.26
N LYS A 653 -15.64 22.88 25.59
CA LYS A 653 -14.96 22.00 26.56
C LYS A 653 -15.37 20.54 26.44
N ALA A 654 -16.47 20.24 25.76
CA ALA A 654 -16.88 18.87 25.58
C ALA A 654 -15.85 18.07 24.79
N TYR A 655 -15.27 18.69 23.77
CA TYR A 655 -14.17 18.12 23.01
C TYR A 655 -12.98 17.78 23.94
N ASP A 656 -12.78 18.51 25.06
CA ASP A 656 -11.74 18.27 26.09
C ASP A 656 -12.08 17.17 27.06
N ASN A 657 -13.31 17.16 27.54
CA ASN A 657 -13.64 16.47 28.77
C ASN A 657 -14.48 15.22 28.54
N MET A 658 -15.15 15.09 27.40
CA MET A 658 -15.93 13.90 27.09
C MET A 658 -15.02 12.78 26.58
N ASN A 659 -15.26 11.56 27.07
CA ASN A 659 -14.56 10.37 26.58
C ASN A 659 -15.08 9.93 25.20
N GLU A 660 -16.32 10.27 24.90
CA GLU A 660 -17.02 9.84 23.70
C GLU A 660 -18.05 10.89 23.27
N TYR A 661 -18.16 11.10 21.97
CA TYR A 661 -19.25 11.84 21.34
C TYR A 661 -19.50 11.32 19.93
N TYR A 662 -20.50 11.86 19.26
CA TYR A 662 -20.89 11.49 17.91
C TYR A 662 -20.94 12.71 17.00
N THR A 663 -20.79 12.49 15.70
CA THR A 663 -21.13 13.47 14.65
C THR A 663 -21.92 12.75 13.57
N TRP A 664 -22.87 13.44 12.95
CA TRP A 664 -23.61 12.92 11.82
C TRP A 664 -23.17 13.62 10.54
N GLU A 665 -22.97 12.84 9.50
CA GLU A 665 -22.59 13.29 8.16
C GLU A 665 -23.69 12.90 7.18
N THR A 666 -24.07 13.83 6.28
CA THR A 666 -25.06 13.57 5.22
C THR A 666 -24.75 14.41 3.98
N GLY A 667 -25.08 13.89 2.80
CA GLY A 667 -24.81 14.54 1.52
C GLY A 667 -25.21 13.66 0.34
N THR A 668 -25.07 14.22 -0.86
CA THR A 668 -25.49 13.54 -2.10
C THR A 668 -24.53 12.42 -2.52
N ASP A 669 -23.29 12.49 -2.09
CA ASP A 669 -22.21 11.61 -2.53
C ASP A 669 -22.14 10.31 -1.70
N SER A 670 -21.47 9.29 -2.25
CA SER A 670 -21.36 7.97 -1.62
C SER A 670 -20.58 8.01 -0.32
N TRP A 671 -19.52 8.83 -0.22
CA TRP A 671 -18.73 8.97 0.99
C TRP A 671 -19.53 9.57 2.15
N ASN A 672 -20.60 10.32 1.89
CA ASN A 672 -21.45 10.87 2.95
C ASN A 672 -22.48 9.87 3.51
N LYS A 673 -22.61 8.69 2.91
CA LYS A 673 -23.69 7.74 3.20
C LYS A 673 -23.18 6.52 3.94
N PHE A 674 -24.00 5.96 4.82
CA PHE A 674 -23.76 4.63 5.36
C PHE A 674 -24.14 3.58 4.32
N THR A 675 -23.18 2.71 3.98
CA THR A 675 -23.38 1.59 3.05
C THR A 675 -23.02 0.29 3.73
N ALA A 676 -23.92 -0.69 3.66
CA ALA A 676 -23.74 -2.03 4.22
C ALA A 676 -24.45 -3.06 3.34
N ILE A 677 -24.33 -4.33 3.71
CA ILE A 677 -25.04 -5.44 3.07
C ILE A 677 -25.74 -6.29 4.12
N LYS A 678 -26.88 -6.88 3.75
CA LYS A 678 -27.70 -7.75 4.61
C LYS A 678 -27.82 -9.13 4.00
N THR A 679 -27.76 -10.17 4.82
CA THR A 679 -28.16 -11.52 4.37
C THR A 679 -29.66 -11.54 4.05
N THR A 680 -30.14 -12.56 3.33
CA THR A 680 -31.57 -12.75 3.04
C THR A 680 -32.45 -12.81 4.31
N GLY A 681 -31.86 -13.10 5.48
CA GLY A 681 -32.52 -13.07 6.78
C GLY A 681 -32.59 -11.69 7.45
N GLY A 682 -32.11 -10.63 6.78
CA GLY A 682 -32.12 -9.25 7.28
C GLY A 682 -30.99 -8.91 8.25
N THR A 683 -30.00 -9.79 8.43
CA THR A 683 -28.86 -9.54 9.31
C THR A 683 -27.76 -8.81 8.55
N PHE A 684 -27.30 -7.68 9.08
CA PHE A 684 -26.19 -6.93 8.49
C PHE A 684 -24.88 -7.69 8.59
N ALA A 685 -24.11 -7.77 7.50
CA ALA A 685 -22.73 -8.22 7.56
C ALA A 685 -21.89 -7.14 8.24
N LYS A 686 -21.08 -7.50 9.23
CA LYS A 686 -20.20 -6.58 9.94
C LYS A 686 -18.75 -6.79 9.49
N PHE A 687 -18.07 -5.68 9.22
CA PHE A 687 -16.65 -5.64 8.93
C PHE A 687 -15.92 -4.99 10.10
N ASP A 688 -14.70 -5.45 10.33
CA ASP A 688 -13.85 -4.93 11.40
C ASP A 688 -13.16 -3.64 10.92
N PRO A 689 -13.12 -2.58 11.73
CA PRO A 689 -12.29 -1.42 11.43
C PRO A 689 -10.80 -1.79 11.47
N PRO A 690 -9.93 -1.03 10.80
CA PRO A 690 -8.49 -1.12 11.01
C PRO A 690 -8.14 -1.02 12.51
N ILE A 691 -7.19 -1.85 12.97
CA ILE A 691 -6.72 -1.81 14.35
C ILE A 691 -5.67 -0.71 14.46
N LYS A 692 -5.97 0.33 15.23
CA LYS A 692 -5.02 1.40 15.57
C LYS A 692 -4.06 0.90 16.64
N VAL A 693 -2.77 0.80 16.30
CA VAL A 693 -1.72 0.36 17.22
C VAL A 693 -0.68 1.45 17.44
N THR A 694 -0.27 1.66 18.68
CA THR A 694 0.81 2.58 19.03
C THR A 694 2.16 1.86 18.97
N TYR A 695 3.08 2.42 18.18
CA TYR A 695 4.48 2.03 18.10
C TYR A 695 5.36 3.16 18.66
N GLN A 696 6.32 2.84 19.51
CA GLN A 696 7.33 3.80 19.96
C GLN A 696 8.65 3.54 19.24
N HIS A 697 9.09 4.51 18.44
CA HIS A 697 10.33 4.38 17.68
C HIS A 697 11.55 4.55 18.59
N SER A 698 12.57 3.71 18.35
CA SER A 698 13.83 3.72 19.09
C SER A 698 14.98 3.77 18.10
N GLN A 699 15.84 4.78 18.24
CA GLN A 699 17.05 4.94 17.44
C GLN A 699 18.18 5.46 18.32
N SER A 700 19.19 4.63 18.54
CA SER A 700 20.32 4.98 19.41
C SER A 700 21.44 5.72 18.67
N ASN A 701 21.52 5.56 17.35
CA ASN A 701 22.53 6.23 16.54
C ASN A 701 22.10 7.68 16.22
N ALA A 702 22.74 8.65 16.87
CA ALA A 702 22.47 10.07 16.68
C ALA A 702 22.73 10.60 15.25
N THR A 703 23.44 9.84 14.41
CA THR A 703 23.69 10.22 13.01
C THR A 703 22.68 9.61 12.03
N ALA A 704 21.83 8.69 12.48
CA ALA A 704 20.82 8.09 11.62
C ALA A 704 19.73 9.11 11.27
N PRO A 705 19.24 9.14 10.02
CA PRO A 705 18.22 10.11 9.59
C PRO A 705 16.92 10.07 10.41
N ASP A 706 16.56 8.89 10.92
CA ASP A 706 15.39 8.63 11.75
C ASP A 706 15.62 8.92 13.25
N TYR A 707 16.83 9.29 13.68
CA TYR A 707 17.12 9.64 15.08
C TYR A 707 16.24 10.78 15.61
N LYS A 708 15.76 11.65 14.71
CA LYS A 708 14.78 12.69 15.02
C LYS A 708 13.49 12.13 15.65
N TYR A 709 13.19 10.85 15.43
CA TYR A 709 12.03 10.15 15.98
C TYR A 709 12.34 9.29 17.21
N ASN A 710 13.56 9.32 17.74
CA ASN A 710 13.89 8.51 18.92
C ASN A 710 13.00 8.87 20.13
N GLY A 711 12.27 7.88 20.64
CA GLY A 711 11.30 8.01 21.72
C GLY A 711 9.90 8.48 21.30
N VAL A 712 9.68 8.76 20.02
CA VAL A 712 8.41 9.26 19.47
C VAL A 712 7.42 8.10 19.28
N LYS A 713 6.15 8.35 19.60
CA LYS A 713 5.03 7.45 19.40
C LYS A 713 4.32 7.76 18.09
N PHE A 714 4.02 6.71 17.34
CA PHE A 714 3.25 6.73 16.11
C PHE A 714 2.01 5.86 16.31
N ASN A 715 0.83 6.34 15.95
CA ASN A 715 -0.33 5.47 15.80
C ASN A 715 -0.36 4.98 14.36
N LEU A 716 -0.27 3.67 14.20
CA LEU A 716 -0.24 2.97 12.93
C LEU A 716 -1.58 2.26 12.72
N ASP A 717 -2.02 2.18 11.48
CA ASP A 717 -3.27 1.53 11.10
C ASP A 717 -2.97 0.14 10.51
N TYR A 718 -3.31 -0.91 11.26
CA TYR A 718 -3.23 -2.28 10.77
C TYR A 718 -4.56 -2.65 10.09
N SER A 719 -4.52 -2.92 8.79
CA SER A 719 -5.71 -3.20 7.96
C SER A 719 -5.80 -4.66 7.51
N GLY A 720 -4.97 -5.53 8.08
CA GLY A 720 -4.89 -6.95 7.76
C GLY A 720 -3.45 -7.41 7.56
N PHE A 721 -3.24 -8.72 7.41
CA PHE A 721 -1.90 -9.29 7.30
C PHE A 721 -1.12 -8.67 6.13
N GLY A 722 0.10 -8.18 6.39
CA GLY A 722 0.92 -7.45 5.44
C GLY A 722 0.63 -5.96 5.31
N ASN A 723 -0.49 -5.47 5.86
CA ASN A 723 -0.99 -4.11 5.68
C ASN A 723 -0.90 -3.31 6.99
N LEU A 724 0.27 -2.70 7.22
CA LEU A 724 0.48 -1.74 8.31
C LEU A 724 0.81 -0.37 7.72
N HIS A 725 0.03 0.63 8.13
CA HIS A 725 0.00 1.96 7.54
C HIS A 725 0.37 3.04 8.57
N GLY A 726 0.65 4.26 8.10
CA GLY A 726 0.95 5.41 8.96
C GLY A 726 2.44 5.63 9.27
N ILE A 727 3.36 4.85 8.69
CA ILE A 727 4.80 5.16 8.75
C ILE A 727 5.07 6.37 7.83
N PRO A 728 5.69 7.45 8.34
CA PRO A 728 6.08 8.59 7.51
C PRO A 728 7.06 8.15 6.43
N GLY A 729 6.98 8.77 5.26
CA GLY A 729 7.97 8.58 4.22
C GLY A 729 8.60 9.86 3.71
N ARG A 730 9.61 9.66 2.88
CA ARG A 730 10.42 10.68 2.22
C ARG A 730 10.67 10.26 0.79
N CYS A 731 10.98 11.22 -0.07
CA CYS A 731 11.38 10.91 -1.43
C CYS A 731 12.89 10.83 -1.56
N ILE A 732 13.33 9.90 -2.40
CA ILE A 732 14.72 9.70 -2.79
C ILE A 732 14.85 9.76 -4.31
N ASP A 733 16.01 10.21 -4.78
CA ASP A 733 16.35 10.16 -6.20
C ASP A 733 16.79 8.75 -6.63
N LYS A 734 17.14 8.62 -7.92
CA LYS A 734 17.59 7.37 -8.53
C LYS A 734 18.85 6.75 -7.92
N ASP A 735 19.63 7.55 -7.20
CA ASP A 735 20.88 7.14 -6.56
C ASP A 735 20.68 6.87 -5.05
N GLY A 736 19.46 7.03 -4.53
CA GLY A 736 19.09 6.75 -3.15
C GLY A 736 19.21 7.93 -2.20
N GLU A 737 19.49 9.13 -2.71
CA GLU A 737 19.68 10.33 -1.90
C GLU A 737 18.35 11.06 -1.67
N ALA A 738 18.16 11.62 -0.47
CA ALA A 738 16.92 12.29 -0.11
C ALA A 738 16.69 13.57 -0.94
N THR A 739 15.49 13.75 -1.47
CA THR A 739 15.11 14.88 -2.34
C THR A 739 13.65 15.29 -2.14
N SER A 740 13.20 16.36 -2.80
CA SER A 740 11.80 16.76 -2.81
C SER A 740 10.94 15.76 -3.58
N CYS A 741 9.68 15.58 -3.16
CA CYS A 741 8.74 14.64 -3.75
C CYS A 741 8.13 15.12 -5.08
N ASN A 742 8.94 15.67 -5.98
CA ASN A 742 8.53 16.17 -7.29
C ASN A 742 9.30 15.50 -8.43
N GLY A 743 8.62 15.26 -9.55
CA GLY A 743 9.22 14.60 -10.72
C GLY A 743 9.40 13.08 -10.53
N ASN A 744 10.38 12.50 -11.23
CA ASN A 744 10.66 11.06 -11.19
C ASN A 744 11.51 10.69 -9.97
N VAL A 745 10.87 10.53 -8.81
CA VAL A 745 11.49 10.20 -7.52
C VAL A 745 10.74 9.05 -6.84
N ARG A 746 11.43 8.26 -6.00
CA ARG A 746 10.82 7.14 -5.26
C ARG A 746 10.43 7.59 -3.85
N TRP A 747 9.22 7.31 -3.42
CA TRP A 747 8.81 7.46 -2.03
C TRP A 747 9.26 6.23 -1.25
N VAL A 748 9.87 6.42 -0.08
CA VAL A 748 10.23 5.33 0.85
C VAL A 748 9.87 5.70 2.29
N PRO A 749 9.51 4.71 3.13
CA PRO A 749 9.40 4.89 4.57
C PRO A 749 10.68 5.53 5.15
N GLU A 750 10.52 6.52 6.03
CA GLU A 750 11.64 7.22 6.68
C GLU A 750 12.36 6.33 7.70
N PHE A 751 11.64 5.38 8.30
CA PHE A 751 12.20 4.37 9.18
C PHE A 751 11.55 3.02 8.93
N SER A 752 12.19 1.98 9.47
CA SER A 752 11.73 0.60 9.42
C SER A 752 11.61 0.08 10.84
N ILE A 753 10.46 -0.49 11.18
CA ILE A 753 10.21 -1.16 12.45
C ILE A 753 10.98 -2.51 12.45
N PRO A 754 11.86 -2.75 13.45
CA PRO A 754 12.58 -4.01 13.57
C PRO A 754 11.67 -5.24 13.78
N VAL A 755 12.26 -6.42 13.57
CA VAL A 755 11.58 -7.70 13.83
C VAL A 755 11.32 -7.89 15.32
N ALA A 756 10.19 -8.54 15.62
CA ALA A 756 9.75 -8.85 16.98
C ALA A 756 9.47 -7.59 17.84
N GLU A 757 9.22 -6.45 17.21
CA GLU A 757 8.80 -5.27 17.95
C GLU A 757 7.37 -5.36 18.45
N GLN A 758 7.15 -4.77 19.62
CA GLN A 758 5.83 -4.71 20.22
C GLN A 758 5.07 -3.46 19.78
N VAL A 759 3.79 -3.65 19.53
CA VAL A 759 2.82 -2.56 19.36
C VAL A 759 1.62 -2.81 20.24
N THR A 760 0.93 -1.74 20.64
CA THR A 760 -0.20 -1.83 21.58
C THR A 760 -1.43 -1.23 20.95
N ASN A 761 -2.55 -1.94 20.96
CA ASN A 761 -3.84 -1.43 20.52
C ASN A 761 -4.21 -0.17 21.32
N LEU A 762 -4.50 0.92 20.61
CA LEU A 762 -4.81 2.22 21.20
C LEU A 762 -6.11 2.21 22.02
N LEU A 763 -7.06 1.32 21.70
CA LEU A 763 -8.38 1.28 22.35
C LEU A 763 -8.42 0.39 23.60
N ASP A 764 -7.84 -0.81 23.54
CA ASP A 764 -7.97 -1.83 24.60
C ASP A 764 -6.64 -2.22 25.28
N ASN A 765 -5.52 -1.64 24.82
CA ASN A 765 -4.17 -1.93 25.29
C ASN A 765 -3.68 -3.37 25.06
N THR A 766 -4.31 -4.12 24.16
CA THR A 766 -3.80 -5.43 23.73
C THR A 766 -2.44 -5.29 23.05
N THR A 767 -1.48 -6.11 23.44
CA THR A 767 -0.14 -6.11 22.84
C THR A 767 -0.05 -7.11 21.69
N TYR A 768 0.58 -6.68 20.60
CA TYR A 768 0.88 -7.50 19.43
C TYR A 768 2.38 -7.45 19.11
N VAL A 769 2.83 -8.39 18.28
CA VAL A 769 4.21 -8.50 17.80
C VAL A 769 4.24 -8.31 16.29
N LEU A 770 5.13 -7.46 15.80
CA LEU A 770 5.33 -7.20 14.37
C LEU A 770 6.45 -8.06 13.78
N LYS A 771 6.23 -8.52 12.56
CA LYS A 771 7.25 -9.16 11.72
C LYS A 771 7.32 -8.48 10.36
N PRO A 772 8.50 -7.99 9.93
CA PRO A 772 8.73 -7.60 8.56
C PRO A 772 8.45 -8.77 7.61
N LEU A 773 7.61 -8.58 6.60
CA LEU A 773 7.35 -9.62 5.59
C LEU A 773 8.12 -9.34 4.31
N GLU A 774 8.34 -8.08 3.98
CA GLU A 774 9.01 -7.70 2.74
C GLU A 774 10.01 -6.57 2.99
N MET A 775 11.27 -6.81 2.64
CA MET A 775 12.38 -5.88 2.83
C MET A 775 13.11 -5.63 1.51
N GLU A 776 13.22 -4.36 1.14
CA GLU A 776 14.12 -3.88 0.11
C GLU A 776 15.47 -3.50 0.72
N GLN A 777 16.54 -3.85 0.02
CA GLN A 777 17.90 -3.37 0.29
C GLN A 777 18.37 -2.54 -0.89
N ARG A 778 18.97 -1.38 -0.62
CA ARG A 778 19.62 -0.53 -1.63
C ARG A 778 21.10 -0.43 -1.30
N MET A 779 21.94 -0.75 -2.27
CA MET A 779 23.39 -0.63 -2.09
C MET A 779 23.77 0.83 -1.93
N THR A 780 24.76 1.11 -1.08
CA THR A 780 25.25 2.48 -0.87
C THR A 780 26.33 2.85 -1.87
N LEU A 781 26.30 4.08 -2.37
CA LEU A 781 27.36 4.62 -3.23
C LEU A 781 28.72 4.59 -2.52
N THR A 782 29.76 4.25 -3.26
CA THR A 782 31.14 4.22 -2.76
C THR A 782 32.11 4.81 -3.79
N ASP A 783 33.36 5.02 -3.38
CA ASP A 783 34.39 5.56 -4.27
C ASP A 783 34.58 4.65 -5.51
N ALA A 784 34.60 5.25 -6.71
CA ALA A 784 34.79 4.54 -7.97
C ALA A 784 36.07 3.68 -7.99
N ALA A 785 37.10 4.03 -7.23
CA ALA A 785 38.32 3.23 -7.07
C ALA A 785 38.05 1.83 -6.53
N ASN A 786 37.00 1.63 -5.72
CA ASN A 786 36.63 0.32 -5.17
C ASN A 786 36.13 -0.65 -6.26
N CYS A 787 35.61 -0.11 -7.37
CA CYS A 787 35.19 -0.89 -8.54
C CYS A 787 36.30 -1.06 -9.61
N SER A 788 37.54 -0.63 -9.35
CA SER A 788 38.64 -0.68 -10.35
C SER A 788 38.99 -2.08 -10.88
N THR A 789 38.59 -3.14 -10.17
CA THR A 789 38.78 -4.55 -10.57
C THR A 789 37.62 -5.11 -11.40
N LEU A 790 36.51 -4.38 -11.50
CA LEU A 790 35.35 -4.75 -12.30
C LEU A 790 35.52 -4.25 -13.73
N SER A 791 35.32 -5.15 -14.68
CA SER A 791 35.18 -4.80 -16.10
C SER A 791 33.69 -4.78 -16.45
N LEU A 792 33.26 -3.81 -17.25
CA LEU A 792 31.90 -3.73 -17.78
C LEU A 792 31.85 -4.30 -19.20
N PRO A 793 31.56 -5.61 -19.37
CA PRO A 793 31.31 -6.15 -20.69
C PRO A 793 29.94 -5.71 -21.20
N SER A 794 29.89 -5.19 -22.44
CA SER A 794 28.63 -4.97 -23.14
C SER A 794 28.19 -6.27 -23.83
N PHE A 795 27.00 -6.74 -23.49
CA PHE A 795 26.35 -7.89 -24.10
C PHE A 795 25.44 -7.45 -25.24
N THR A 796 25.31 -8.28 -26.26
CA THR A 796 24.28 -8.08 -27.28
C THR A 796 22.90 -8.29 -26.65
N LEU A 797 22.03 -7.28 -26.79
CA LEU A 797 20.65 -7.36 -26.35
C LEU A 797 19.83 -8.26 -27.29
N PRO A 798 18.91 -9.09 -26.76
CA PRO A 798 18.11 -10.01 -27.54
C PRO A 798 17.08 -9.27 -28.41
N SER A 799 16.99 -9.58 -29.70
CA SER A 799 15.90 -9.10 -30.56
C SER A 799 14.70 -10.05 -30.54
N LEU A 800 13.53 -9.57 -30.95
CA LEU A 800 12.31 -10.38 -31.10
C LEU A 800 12.41 -11.45 -32.20
N SER A 801 13.51 -11.57 -32.94
CA SER A 801 13.66 -12.63 -33.95
C SER A 801 13.72 -14.04 -33.34
N SER A 802 13.98 -14.15 -32.03
CA SER A 802 13.94 -15.40 -31.27
C SER A 802 12.56 -15.71 -30.67
N TRP A 803 11.60 -14.79 -30.78
CA TRP A 803 10.23 -14.99 -30.30
C TRP A 803 9.49 -15.97 -31.22
N GLU A 804 8.71 -16.84 -30.60
CA GLU A 804 7.79 -17.73 -31.29
C GLU A 804 6.41 -17.57 -30.67
N ASP A 805 5.38 -17.56 -31.52
CA ASP A 805 4.00 -17.59 -31.05
C ASP A 805 3.79 -18.79 -30.11
N PRO A 806 3.18 -18.60 -28.92
CA PRO A 806 2.91 -19.68 -27.98
C PRO A 806 2.10 -20.85 -28.59
N VAL A 807 1.15 -20.56 -29.50
CA VAL A 807 0.24 -21.52 -30.16
C VAL A 807 -0.30 -22.56 -29.18
N ILE A 808 -0.92 -22.11 -28.09
CA ILE A 808 -1.40 -23.01 -27.01
C ILE A 808 -2.85 -23.50 -27.18
N GLY A 809 -3.59 -22.93 -28.13
CA GLY A 809 -5.00 -23.18 -28.40
C GLY A 809 -5.93 -22.20 -27.68
N ASP A 810 -7.23 -22.33 -27.91
CA ASP A 810 -8.26 -21.55 -27.22
C ASP A 810 -8.23 -21.81 -25.70
N GLN A 811 -8.66 -20.82 -24.91
CA GLN A 811 -8.76 -20.98 -23.46
C GLN A 811 -9.77 -22.10 -23.12
N PRO A 812 -9.36 -23.14 -22.38
CA PRO A 812 -10.26 -24.22 -22.03
C PRO A 812 -11.29 -23.77 -20.98
N THR A 813 -12.52 -24.27 -21.09
CA THR A 813 -13.55 -24.05 -20.08
C THR A 813 -13.30 -24.95 -18.87
N VAL A 814 -12.85 -24.37 -17.76
CA VAL A 814 -12.70 -25.07 -16.47
C VAL A 814 -13.91 -24.79 -15.59
N ALA A 815 -14.69 -25.83 -15.28
CA ALA A 815 -15.81 -25.76 -14.34
C ALA A 815 -15.34 -25.96 -12.89
N GLY A 816 -15.95 -25.25 -11.94
CA GLY A 816 -15.54 -25.26 -10.53
C GLY A 816 -14.65 -24.07 -10.15
N ALA A 817 -14.33 -23.94 -8.87
CA ALA A 817 -13.52 -22.82 -8.38
C ALA A 817 -12.00 -23.07 -8.59
N PRO A 818 -11.15 -22.07 -8.28
CA PRO A 818 -9.71 -22.20 -8.42
C PRO A 818 -9.14 -23.37 -7.61
N ALA A 819 -8.25 -24.13 -8.23
CA ALA A 819 -7.48 -25.19 -7.56
C ALA A 819 -6.29 -24.63 -6.77
N VAL A 820 -5.90 -23.38 -7.04
CA VAL A 820 -4.79 -22.69 -6.39
C VAL A 820 -5.17 -21.22 -6.20
N VAL A 821 -4.96 -20.69 -4.99
CA VAL A 821 -5.25 -19.30 -4.63
C VAL A 821 -4.05 -18.72 -3.89
N GLY A 822 -3.48 -17.61 -4.38
CA GLY A 822 -2.35 -16.93 -3.75
C GLY A 822 -1.15 -17.84 -3.50
N GLY A 823 -0.91 -18.81 -4.39
CA GLY A 823 0.15 -19.81 -4.21
C GLY A 823 -0.17 -20.93 -3.21
N VAL A 824 -1.43 -21.17 -2.84
CA VAL A 824 -1.82 -22.30 -1.97
C VAL A 824 -2.76 -23.24 -2.73
N VAL A 825 -2.39 -24.52 -2.82
CA VAL A 825 -3.26 -25.58 -3.39
C VAL A 825 -4.45 -25.80 -2.47
N GLN A 826 -5.65 -25.81 -3.04
CA GLN A 826 -6.94 -25.89 -2.32
C GLN A 826 -7.41 -27.32 -2.05
#